data_AF-B6UVM6-F1
#
_entry.id   AF-B6UVM6-F1
#
_cell.length_a   1.000
_cell.length_b   1.000
_cell.length_c   1.000
_cell.angle_alpha   90.00
_cell.angle_beta   90.00
_cell.angle_gamma   90.00
#
_symmetry.space_group_name_H-M   'P 1'
#
loop_
_entity.id
_entity.type
_entity.pdbx_description
1 polymer ?
#
loop_
_entity_poly.entity_id
_entity_poly.type
_entity_poly.pdbx_seq_one_letter_code
_entity_poly.pdbx_strand_id
1 'polypeptide(L)'
;MTGAKKRSGAALVNAVQSKAPKSSTVAQEKTSQIPTVWKKDHVKTQMFGRSNEKPSKKRTPLVAPRVQQSKTEAQTSQAVEKTQEDQTFATTVKISKTSLKTSPKNDGELSADIQKLSPHTGIIIHSFIKQYNDSLKNLKKKDLVVSKKMRVIAMDSLKKKSENISLKEKLTNMELELDQLKTDLLEQQEKNAENIQKYTEINKKYTNCEQHYDKELEIIKACVEKKNSELRDAQSRISLQAQELNNMQQTNRELAGAYKGFRTDLEEAEKAKTMILQELTGLKEMHEDLQLQFEDMSAQKENCEANILQLSSDLNAKMLACAELEDRIEQLPIEANKALSKLQSDLEASELQFVEQQRLTDQATKELELVRNEINTLKTLIAEKERRHVTLSDELTQMTERLSELADINESYLNELTETKLKHTQEIKEQADTYEIVVQELKESLNKASVDFTQLKSNSEKLHKETLLQVSQLQEKLTEMVAHRSNQEELVKRLGNELQEKTHSFEEELKRQQEQLANQMQMKATEVESENKRNDVQIQKLKSELEERNKAFKAQQDKLEFLISDHDKLKNAIINLQAEKMEIESELSTAKVKFSEELQFQKDNLMKKVSELELEIKRKETELTELEREKNNEMAVLQFKMNRINCVIDQPVTTIKQLKDSKGPTKTESIPTKVQPENTDGFSGTTKKRNARRQKITTYSSDFDSGDDMPILGNSLNGKRAKLCTPIKPQNNIDLFDMLKNSK
;
A
#
# COMPACT_ATOMS: atom_id res chain seq x y z
N MET A 1 -38.82 42.92 44.19
CA MET A 1 -39.00 42.57 45.61
C MET A 1 -37.69 41.93 46.08
N THR A 2 -36.89 42.39 47.05
CA THR A 2 -37.07 42.93 48.43
C THR A 2 -37.45 41.89 49.50
N GLY A 3 -36.50 41.64 50.42
CA GLY A 3 -36.54 40.62 51.48
C GLY A 3 -35.14 40.01 51.67
N ALA A 4 -34.16 40.56 52.40
CA ALA A 4 -34.15 41.25 53.71
C ALA A 4 -34.50 40.31 54.89
N LYS A 5 -33.84 40.34 56.07
CA LYS A 5 -32.62 41.04 56.54
C LYS A 5 -32.25 40.51 57.95
N LYS A 6 -30.95 40.39 58.27
CA LYS A 6 -30.30 40.51 59.62
C LYS A 6 -28.79 40.30 59.38
N ARG A 7 -27.85 41.25 59.50
CA ARG A 7 -27.59 42.38 60.44
C ARG A 7 -27.42 41.95 61.91
N SER A 8 -26.51 42.50 62.73
CA SER A 8 -25.17 43.14 62.56
C SER A 8 -24.81 43.90 63.85
N GLY A 9 -23.54 43.92 64.27
CA GLY A 9 -23.02 44.76 65.37
C GLY A 9 -22.07 43.94 66.25
N ALA A 10 -20.78 44.28 66.39
CA ALA A 10 -20.17 45.50 66.96
C ALA A 10 -20.30 45.52 68.50
N ALA A 11 -19.27 45.36 69.34
CA ALA A 11 -17.85 45.81 69.36
C ALA A 11 -17.63 47.06 70.23
N LEU A 12 -16.89 46.87 71.33
CA LEU A 12 -16.27 47.91 72.17
C LEU A 12 -14.85 47.39 72.50
N VAL A 13 -13.80 48.05 72.00
CA VAL A 13 -13.05 49.14 72.68
C VAL A 13 -12.06 48.60 73.72
N ASN A 14 -10.78 48.61 73.36
CA ASN A 14 -9.86 49.59 73.94
C ASN A 14 -8.64 49.82 73.04
N ALA A 15 -8.11 51.04 73.07
CA ALA A 15 -6.91 51.43 72.32
C ALA A 15 -5.85 51.96 73.28
N VAL A 16 -4.62 51.44 73.18
CA VAL A 16 -3.43 52.04 73.78
C VAL A 16 -2.33 52.04 72.71
N GLN A 17 -1.58 53.15 72.64
CA GLN A 17 -0.58 53.39 71.61
C GLN A 17 0.85 53.00 72.07
N SER A 18 1.81 53.36 71.21
CA SER A 18 3.20 53.73 71.49
C SER A 18 4.30 52.66 71.52
N LYS A 19 4.87 52.46 70.32
CA LYS A 19 6.28 52.77 69.99
C LYS A 19 7.40 52.25 70.92
N ALA A 20 8.02 51.17 70.45
CA ALA A 20 9.48 51.06 70.24
C ALA A 20 10.39 51.05 71.52
N PRO A 21 11.73 50.96 71.40
CA PRO A 21 12.57 50.64 70.24
C PRO A 21 13.55 49.46 70.46
N LYS A 22 14.14 48.95 69.38
CA LYS A 22 15.61 48.89 69.20
C LYS A 22 16.02 48.31 67.84
N SER A 23 16.84 49.07 67.13
CA SER A 23 17.73 48.58 66.08
C SER A 23 19.03 48.06 66.71
N SER A 24 19.72 47.15 66.02
CA SER A 24 21.16 47.33 65.75
C SER A 24 21.61 46.43 64.60
N THR A 25 22.42 46.98 63.71
CA THR A 25 23.08 46.28 62.60
C THR A 25 24.41 45.70 63.07
N VAL A 26 24.81 44.55 62.56
CA VAL A 26 26.23 44.17 62.39
C VAL A 26 26.40 43.63 60.98
N ALA A 27 27.52 43.92 60.33
CA ALA A 27 27.85 43.51 58.98
C ALA A 27 29.32 43.06 58.89
N GLN A 28 29.70 42.42 57.76
CA GLN A 28 31.04 41.91 57.47
C GLN A 28 31.45 40.69 58.35
N GLU A 29 32.46 39.87 58.01
CA GLU A 29 33.61 40.11 57.12
C GLU A 29 34.10 38.86 56.34
N LYS A 30 35.09 39.05 55.46
CA LYS A 30 35.75 38.01 54.64
C LYS A 30 37.10 37.58 55.23
N THR A 31 37.29 36.29 55.48
CA THR A 31 38.59 35.60 55.70
C THR A 31 38.42 34.10 55.40
N SER A 32 39.40 33.31 54.95
CA SER A 32 40.83 33.58 54.67
C SER A 32 41.41 32.57 53.63
N GLN A 33 42.71 32.66 53.34
CA GLN A 33 43.40 31.93 52.27
C GLN A 33 44.26 30.72 52.74
N ILE A 34 44.41 29.71 51.86
CA ILE A 34 45.66 28.93 51.56
C ILE A 34 46.15 27.92 52.64
N PRO A 35 46.84 26.78 52.32
CA PRO A 35 47.44 26.31 51.04
C PRO A 35 46.68 25.06 50.45
N THR A 36 47.18 24.03 49.73
CA THR A 36 48.54 23.52 49.38
C THR A 36 48.54 22.55 48.16
N VAL A 37 49.64 22.51 47.38
CA VAL A 37 50.38 21.33 46.79
C VAL A 37 49.60 20.04 46.39
N TRP A 38 49.72 19.43 45.19
CA TRP A 38 50.51 19.68 43.95
C TRP A 38 50.01 18.83 42.75
N LYS A 39 50.22 19.33 41.51
CA LYS A 39 50.40 18.63 40.19
C LYS A 39 49.21 17.77 39.65
N LYS A 40 48.80 17.83 38.36
CA LYS A 40 49.47 17.58 37.06
C LYS A 40 49.85 16.10 36.84
N ASP A 41 49.62 15.45 35.70
CA ASP A 41 49.20 15.89 34.34
C ASP A 41 48.23 14.88 33.66
N HIS A 42 47.82 15.12 32.40
CA HIS A 42 47.07 14.15 31.56
C HIS A 42 47.83 12.83 31.30
N VAL A 43 47.14 11.72 30.97
CA VAL A 43 47.26 10.98 29.70
C VAL A 43 46.41 9.67 29.65
N LYS A 44 45.99 9.34 28.42
CA LYS A 44 45.42 8.10 27.84
C LYS A 44 46.06 6.75 28.30
N THR A 45 45.39 5.64 27.92
CA THR A 45 45.96 4.29 27.62
C THR A 45 45.97 3.20 28.71
N GLN A 46 45.05 2.23 28.55
CA GLN A 46 45.26 0.76 28.45
C GLN A 46 46.34 0.03 29.30
N MET A 47 45.89 -0.96 30.10
CA MET A 47 46.64 -2.15 30.57
C MET A 47 45.69 -3.37 30.46
N PHE A 48 46.00 -4.61 30.03
CA PHE A 48 47.17 -5.53 30.00
C PHE A 48 47.52 -6.28 31.30
N GLY A 49 47.75 -7.62 31.17
CA GLY A 49 48.23 -8.55 32.21
C GLY A 49 47.20 -9.63 32.62
N ARG A 50 47.10 -10.83 32.00
CA ARG A 50 47.93 -12.07 32.07
C ARG A 50 47.93 -12.86 33.41
N SER A 51 47.27 -14.03 33.37
CA SER A 51 47.67 -15.37 33.88
C SER A 51 48.41 -15.54 35.23
N ASN A 52 47.92 -16.45 36.09
CA ASN A 52 48.70 -17.63 36.54
C ASN A 52 47.86 -18.72 37.26
N GLU A 53 48.54 -19.72 37.84
CA GLU A 53 48.13 -21.14 37.96
C GLU A 53 47.28 -21.59 39.19
N LYS A 54 47.07 -22.91 39.24
CA LYS A 54 46.32 -23.74 40.22
C LYS A 54 46.88 -23.71 41.66
N PRO A 55 46.08 -24.17 42.63
CA PRO A 55 46.58 -24.99 43.74
C PRO A 55 46.00 -26.43 43.74
N SER A 56 46.53 -27.31 44.61
CA SER A 56 46.23 -28.76 44.64
C SER A 56 46.08 -29.35 46.05
N LYS A 57 45.49 -30.55 46.15
CA LYS A 57 45.61 -31.60 47.21
C LYS A 57 45.11 -32.92 46.56
N LYS A 58 45.89 -34.02 46.48
CA LYS A 58 46.37 -34.97 47.52
C LYS A 58 45.20 -35.74 48.18
N ARG A 59 45.21 -37.09 48.30
CA ARG A 59 46.31 -38.08 48.20
C ARG A 59 45.83 -39.51 47.80
N THR A 60 46.78 -40.36 47.40
CA THR A 60 46.76 -41.83 47.07
C THR A 60 46.69 -42.74 48.32
N PRO A 61 46.74 -44.11 48.27
CA PRO A 61 47.03 -45.06 47.14
C PRO A 61 46.14 -46.34 47.04
N LEU A 62 46.35 -47.19 46.00
CA LEU A 62 46.86 -48.59 46.17
C LEU A 62 47.28 -49.29 44.84
N VAL A 63 48.54 -49.76 44.79
CA VAL A 63 49.11 -50.90 44.01
C VAL A 63 48.99 -50.95 42.45
N ALA A 64 49.98 -51.60 41.82
CA ALA A 64 50.16 -51.78 40.36
C ALA A 64 50.14 -53.29 39.98
N PRO A 65 50.38 -53.70 38.71
CA PRO A 65 51.78 -53.83 38.27
C PRO A 65 52.09 -53.59 36.78
N ARG A 66 53.40 -53.39 36.53
CA ARG A 66 54.20 -53.70 35.31
C ARG A 66 53.83 -53.06 33.95
N VAL A 67 54.56 -51.99 33.66
CA VAL A 67 55.02 -51.64 32.31
C VAL A 67 56.10 -52.63 31.86
N GLN A 68 56.07 -53.08 30.60
CA GLN A 68 57.27 -53.07 29.76
C GLN A 68 56.94 -53.11 28.26
N GLN A 69 57.42 -52.09 27.53
CA GLN A 69 57.58 -52.15 26.08
C GLN A 69 58.92 -52.80 25.77
N SER A 70 59.01 -53.50 24.64
CA SER A 70 60.29 -53.85 24.01
C SER A 70 60.23 -53.50 22.53
N LYS A 71 60.99 -52.47 22.12
CA LYS A 71 61.53 -52.45 20.76
C LYS A 71 62.51 -53.62 20.65
N THR A 72 62.62 -54.20 19.47
CA THR A 72 63.73 -55.11 19.13
C THR A 72 64.46 -54.52 17.94
N GLU A 73 65.77 -54.31 18.08
CA GLU A 73 66.63 -53.84 17.00
C GLU A 73 67.05 -55.01 16.09
N ALA A 74 67.58 -54.70 14.92
CA ALA A 74 68.12 -55.72 14.02
C ALA A 74 69.39 -56.35 14.60
N GLN A 75 69.52 -57.68 14.48
CA GLN A 75 70.80 -58.36 14.63
C GLN A 75 71.14 -59.15 13.37
N THR A 76 72.31 -58.84 12.80
CA THR A 76 72.91 -59.54 11.68
C THR A 76 73.57 -60.82 12.19
N SER A 77 73.19 -61.98 11.66
CA SER A 77 73.84 -63.26 11.98
C SER A 77 74.90 -63.62 10.95
N GLN A 78 76.18 -63.38 11.27
CA GLN A 78 77.33 -63.95 10.56
C GLN A 78 78.31 -64.61 11.55
N ALA A 79 78.25 -65.94 11.60
CA ALA A 79 79.32 -66.85 11.97
C ALA A 79 79.08 -68.11 11.11
N VAL A 80 80.01 -68.67 10.34
CA VAL A 80 81.47 -68.76 10.48
C VAL A 80 81.89 -69.56 11.71
N GLU A 81 81.42 -70.81 11.76
CA GLU A 81 82.04 -71.87 12.55
C GLU A 81 82.87 -72.75 11.61
N LYS A 82 84.20 -72.70 11.75
CA LYS A 82 85.13 -73.65 11.15
C LYS A 82 85.51 -74.67 12.21
N THR A 83 85.08 -75.91 12.06
CA THR A 83 85.60 -77.03 12.85
C THR A 83 86.38 -77.96 11.93
N GLN A 84 87.58 -78.33 12.37
CA GLN A 84 88.61 -78.98 11.56
C GLN A 84 89.08 -80.24 12.28
N GLU A 85 88.70 -81.41 11.78
CA GLU A 85 89.21 -82.70 12.26
C GLU A 85 89.72 -83.57 11.08
N ASP A 86 90.90 -83.22 10.58
CA ASP A 86 91.77 -84.20 9.93
C ASP A 86 92.30 -85.17 11.00
N GLN A 87 91.85 -86.43 11.00
CA GLN A 87 92.50 -87.51 11.76
C GLN A 87 93.03 -88.60 10.83
N THR A 88 94.20 -88.33 10.24
CA THR A 88 95.02 -89.35 9.58
C THR A 88 95.82 -90.12 10.63
N PHE A 89 95.45 -91.39 10.88
CA PHE A 89 96.29 -92.33 11.63
C PHE A 89 97.02 -93.29 10.70
N ALA A 90 98.34 -93.35 10.82
CA ALA A 90 99.22 -94.17 10.00
C ALA A 90 99.79 -95.37 10.78
N THR A 91 100.18 -96.42 10.05
CA THR A 91 100.90 -97.63 10.54
C THR A 91 100.10 -98.52 11.52
N THR A 92 100.29 -99.84 11.58
CA THR A 92 101.57 -100.57 11.48
C THR A 92 101.45 -101.95 10.82
N VAL A 93 102.37 -102.25 9.90
CA VAL A 93 102.54 -103.59 9.32
C VAL A 93 103.33 -104.50 10.27
N LYS A 94 102.79 -105.65 10.66
CA LYS A 94 103.55 -106.72 11.36
C LYS A 94 103.95 -107.83 10.37
N ILE A 95 105.24 -107.88 10.03
CA ILE A 95 105.86 -109.00 9.30
C ILE A 95 106.65 -109.87 10.31
N SER A 96 106.17 -111.08 10.56
CA SER A 96 106.92 -112.10 11.32
C SER A 96 107.72 -113.00 10.38
N LYS A 97 109.05 -112.92 10.44
CA LYS A 97 109.97 -113.79 9.69
C LYS A 97 110.17 -115.13 10.41
N THR A 98 110.23 -116.22 9.66
CA THR A 98 110.91 -117.47 10.07
C THR A 98 111.77 -117.99 8.93
N SER A 99 112.87 -118.66 9.26
CA SER A 99 114.05 -118.81 8.39
C SER A 99 114.23 -120.21 7.80
N LEU A 100 114.94 -120.29 6.67
CA LEU A 100 115.54 -121.55 6.22
C LEU A 100 116.61 -122.02 7.21
N LYS A 101 116.82 -123.34 7.27
CA LYS A 101 118.08 -123.97 7.70
C LYS A 101 118.51 -124.99 6.64
N THR A 102 119.81 -125.28 6.55
CA THR A 102 120.43 -125.80 5.31
C THR A 102 121.38 -126.97 5.54
N SER A 103 121.33 -127.96 4.64
CA SER A 103 122.44 -128.83 4.22
C SER A 103 123.03 -129.76 5.33
N PRO A 104 124.07 -130.61 5.09
CA PRO A 104 124.82 -130.86 3.85
C PRO A 104 124.95 -132.35 3.44
N LYS A 105 125.89 -132.58 2.52
CA LYS A 105 126.23 -133.83 1.80
C LYS A 105 127.02 -134.80 2.69
N ASN A 106 126.93 -136.09 2.35
CA ASN A 106 128.02 -136.93 1.80
C ASN A 106 127.31 -138.05 0.96
N ASP A 107 127.92 -139.01 0.24
CA ASP A 107 129.27 -139.60 0.33
C ASP A 107 130.00 -139.64 -1.03
N GLY A 108 131.33 -139.59 -0.97
CA GLY A 108 132.21 -139.78 -2.14
C GLY A 108 132.89 -141.16 -2.21
N GLU A 109 132.62 -142.04 -1.24
CA GLU A 109 133.47 -143.21 -0.94
C GLU A 109 133.32 -144.35 -1.94
N LEU A 110 132.15 -144.52 -2.56
CA LEU A 110 131.90 -145.57 -3.55
C LEU A 110 132.80 -145.50 -4.81
N SER A 111 133.48 -144.37 -5.04
CA SER A 111 134.37 -144.19 -6.20
C SER A 111 135.69 -144.93 -6.10
N ALA A 112 136.11 -145.37 -4.90
CA ALA A 112 137.43 -145.97 -4.68
C ALA A 112 137.46 -147.49 -4.99
N ASP A 113 136.48 -148.25 -4.50
CA ASP A 113 136.53 -149.72 -4.58
C ASP A 113 136.09 -150.29 -5.94
N ILE A 114 135.28 -149.55 -6.71
CA ILE A 114 134.86 -149.99 -8.06
C ILE A 114 136.06 -150.15 -9.01
N GLN A 115 137.18 -149.45 -8.77
CA GLN A 115 138.41 -149.61 -9.56
C GLN A 115 139.16 -150.93 -9.32
N LYS A 116 138.80 -151.72 -8.31
CA LYS A 116 139.41 -153.04 -8.03
C LYS A 116 138.68 -154.20 -8.73
N LEU A 117 137.57 -153.94 -9.42
CA LEU A 117 136.81 -154.93 -10.18
C LEU A 117 137.12 -154.83 -11.67
N SER A 118 137.24 -156.00 -12.32
CA SER A 118 137.71 -156.22 -13.70
C SER A 118 137.44 -155.08 -14.72
N PRO A 119 138.43 -154.68 -15.56
CA PRO A 119 138.41 -153.42 -16.33
C PRO A 119 137.17 -153.09 -17.17
N HIS A 120 136.37 -154.07 -17.61
CA HIS A 120 135.16 -153.81 -18.39
C HIS A 120 133.93 -153.43 -17.53
N THR A 121 133.83 -153.87 -16.28
CA THR A 121 132.58 -153.72 -15.50
C THR A 121 132.46 -152.33 -14.85
N GLY A 122 133.56 -151.79 -14.29
CA GLY A 122 133.54 -150.51 -13.57
C GLY A 122 133.17 -149.31 -14.46
N ILE A 123 133.55 -149.33 -15.74
CA ILE A 123 133.28 -148.24 -16.69
C ILE A 123 131.78 -148.07 -16.96
N ILE A 124 131.04 -149.18 -17.08
CA ILE A 124 129.59 -149.19 -17.35
C ILE A 124 128.81 -148.66 -16.13
N ILE A 125 129.19 -149.08 -14.92
CA ILE A 125 128.54 -148.62 -13.68
C ILE A 125 128.79 -147.12 -13.48
N HIS A 126 130.02 -146.64 -13.69
CA HIS A 126 130.36 -145.23 -13.54
C HIS A 126 129.63 -144.33 -14.56
N SER A 127 129.47 -144.76 -15.81
CA SER A 127 128.74 -143.98 -16.82
C SER A 127 127.24 -143.88 -16.49
N PHE A 128 126.61 -144.97 -16.03
CA PHE A 128 125.21 -144.98 -15.61
C PHE A 128 124.96 -144.08 -14.39
N ILE A 129 125.81 -144.16 -13.36
CA ILE A 129 125.74 -143.30 -12.17
C ILE A 129 125.88 -141.81 -12.54
N LYS A 130 126.78 -141.47 -13.47
CA LYS A 130 126.93 -140.09 -13.96
C LYS A 130 125.67 -139.61 -14.67
N GLN A 131 125.13 -140.41 -15.59
CA GLN A 131 123.93 -140.07 -16.37
C GLN A 131 122.68 -139.92 -15.49
N TYR A 132 122.52 -140.80 -14.49
CA TYR A 132 121.47 -140.69 -13.47
C TYR A 132 121.61 -139.38 -12.65
N ASN A 133 122.81 -139.07 -12.18
CA ASN A 133 123.06 -137.86 -11.40
C ASN A 133 122.78 -136.58 -12.18
N ASP A 134 123.22 -136.47 -13.43
CA ASP A 134 122.95 -135.29 -14.27
C ASP A 134 121.46 -135.16 -14.63
N SER A 135 120.75 -136.27 -14.83
CA SER A 135 119.29 -136.29 -14.99
C SER A 135 118.57 -135.79 -13.73
N LEU A 136 118.96 -136.28 -12.54
CA LEU A 136 118.43 -135.84 -11.24
C LEU A 136 118.72 -134.34 -10.98
N LYS A 137 119.89 -133.85 -11.41
CA LYS A 137 120.28 -132.43 -11.36
C LYS A 137 119.38 -131.56 -12.24
N ASN A 138 119.04 -132.04 -13.43
CA ASN A 138 118.12 -131.37 -14.35
C ASN A 138 116.67 -131.40 -13.87
N LEU A 139 116.22 -132.50 -13.25
CA LEU A 139 114.90 -132.58 -12.61
C LEU A 139 114.78 -131.54 -11.49
N LYS A 140 115.72 -131.52 -10.54
CA LYS A 140 115.75 -130.53 -9.44
C LYS A 140 115.81 -129.07 -9.94
N LYS A 141 116.46 -128.80 -11.09
CA LYS A 141 116.40 -127.49 -11.76
C LYS A 141 115.01 -127.17 -12.30
N LYS A 142 114.33 -128.12 -12.97
CA LYS A 142 112.96 -127.95 -13.47
C LYS A 142 111.98 -127.70 -12.32
N ASP A 143 112.05 -128.50 -11.25
CA ASP A 143 111.18 -128.35 -10.07
C ASP A 143 111.36 -126.99 -9.39
N LEU A 144 112.60 -126.49 -9.28
CA LEU A 144 112.87 -125.15 -8.75
C LEU A 144 112.28 -124.03 -9.63
N VAL A 145 112.29 -124.20 -10.96
CA VAL A 145 111.65 -123.25 -11.90
C VAL A 145 110.13 -123.33 -11.81
N VAL A 146 109.55 -124.52 -11.73
CA VAL A 146 108.10 -124.72 -11.54
C VAL A 146 107.65 -124.13 -10.20
N SER A 147 108.36 -124.42 -9.11
CA SER A 147 108.09 -123.85 -7.77
C SER A 147 108.16 -122.32 -7.75
N LYS A 148 109.15 -121.72 -8.44
CA LYS A 148 109.22 -120.26 -8.62
C LYS A 148 108.03 -119.71 -9.40
N LYS A 149 107.65 -120.31 -10.53
CA LYS A 149 106.46 -119.91 -11.31
C LYS A 149 105.18 -120.04 -10.49
N MET A 150 105.00 -121.15 -9.78
CA MET A 150 103.83 -121.39 -8.93
C MET A 150 103.73 -120.36 -7.79
N ARG A 151 104.86 -119.95 -7.21
CA ARG A 151 104.92 -118.87 -6.20
C ARG A 151 104.53 -117.51 -6.78
N VAL A 152 104.96 -117.19 -8.00
CA VAL A 152 104.55 -115.94 -8.68
C VAL A 152 103.03 -115.96 -8.94
N ILE A 153 102.51 -117.04 -9.50
CA ILE A 153 101.06 -117.21 -9.75
C ILE A 153 100.24 -117.10 -8.44
N ALA A 154 100.74 -117.68 -7.34
CA ALA A 154 100.10 -117.57 -6.03
C ALA A 154 100.14 -116.14 -5.48
N MET A 155 101.25 -115.41 -5.64
CA MET A 155 101.36 -114.01 -5.24
C MET A 155 100.47 -113.09 -6.09
N ASP A 156 100.41 -113.29 -7.41
CA ASP A 156 99.51 -112.55 -8.30
C ASP A 156 98.03 -112.82 -7.98
N SER A 157 97.69 -114.07 -7.63
CA SER A 157 96.35 -114.45 -7.18
C SER A 157 95.98 -113.78 -5.84
N LEU A 158 96.90 -113.77 -4.87
CA LEU A 158 96.74 -113.04 -3.61
C LEU A 158 96.60 -111.53 -3.84
N LYS A 159 97.43 -110.93 -4.70
CA LYS A 159 97.38 -109.50 -5.06
C LYS A 159 96.03 -109.15 -5.68
N LYS A 160 95.56 -109.91 -6.67
CA LYS A 160 94.24 -109.77 -7.28
C LYS A 160 93.11 -109.95 -6.26
N LYS A 161 93.27 -110.83 -5.27
CA LYS A 161 92.29 -111.00 -4.19
C LYS A 161 92.25 -109.77 -3.26
N SER A 162 93.39 -109.19 -2.89
CA SER A 162 93.42 -107.93 -2.13
C SER A 162 92.89 -106.73 -2.93
N GLU A 163 93.17 -106.66 -4.23
CA GLU A 163 92.61 -105.65 -5.13
C GLU A 163 91.09 -105.80 -5.25
N ASN A 164 90.58 -107.04 -5.36
CA ASN A 164 89.14 -107.31 -5.38
C ASN A 164 88.44 -106.93 -4.07
N ILE A 165 89.09 -107.13 -2.90
CA ILE A 165 88.57 -106.69 -1.61
C ILE A 165 88.49 -105.16 -1.55
N SER A 166 89.56 -104.44 -1.90
CA SER A 166 89.56 -102.98 -1.90
C SER A 166 88.58 -102.38 -2.93
N LEU A 167 88.40 -103.03 -4.09
CA LEU A 167 87.39 -102.63 -5.07
C LEU A 167 85.96 -102.88 -4.58
N LYS A 168 85.70 -103.93 -3.80
CA LYS A 168 84.40 -104.15 -3.14
C LYS A 168 84.12 -103.14 -2.05
N GLU A 169 85.11 -102.84 -1.22
CA GLU A 169 85.02 -101.80 -0.18
C GLU A 169 84.72 -100.42 -0.78
N LYS A 170 85.38 -100.07 -1.89
CA LYS A 170 85.05 -98.86 -2.67
C LYS A 170 83.65 -98.91 -3.29
N LEU A 171 83.22 -100.06 -3.79
CA LEU A 171 81.87 -100.23 -4.34
C LEU A 171 80.80 -100.01 -3.26
N THR A 172 80.94 -100.64 -2.09
CA THR A 172 79.99 -100.46 -0.97
C THR A 172 79.97 -99.03 -0.44
N ASN A 173 81.10 -98.32 -0.45
CA ASN A 173 81.13 -96.92 -0.07
C ASN A 173 80.44 -96.03 -1.12
N MET A 174 80.67 -96.26 -2.41
CA MET A 174 79.96 -95.54 -3.50
C MET A 174 78.46 -95.86 -3.52
N GLU A 175 78.05 -97.09 -3.17
CA GLU A 175 76.64 -97.47 -3.01
C GLU A 175 75.99 -96.70 -1.85
N LEU A 176 76.68 -96.57 -0.71
CA LEU A 176 76.21 -95.79 0.44
C LEU A 176 76.18 -94.28 0.16
N GLU A 177 77.20 -93.73 -0.49
CA GLU A 177 77.21 -92.33 -0.97
C GLU A 177 76.06 -92.06 -1.96
N LEU A 178 75.78 -93.00 -2.86
CA LEU A 178 74.68 -92.92 -3.83
C LEU A 178 73.31 -92.94 -3.14
N ASP A 179 73.13 -93.78 -2.12
CA ASP A 179 71.87 -93.83 -1.37
C ASP A 179 71.66 -92.61 -0.47
N GLN A 180 72.72 -92.06 0.13
CA GLN A 180 72.65 -90.75 0.81
C GLN A 180 72.27 -89.64 -0.19
N LEU A 181 72.91 -89.58 -1.37
CA LEU A 181 72.58 -88.59 -2.40
C LEU A 181 71.12 -88.70 -2.92
N LYS A 182 70.53 -89.90 -2.95
CA LYS A 182 69.09 -90.07 -3.25
C LYS A 182 68.22 -89.50 -2.14
N THR A 183 68.59 -89.71 -0.87
CA THR A 183 67.87 -89.17 0.29
C THR A 183 67.94 -87.65 0.31
N ASP A 184 69.13 -87.06 0.15
CA ASP A 184 69.34 -85.61 0.08
C ASP A 184 68.55 -84.97 -1.08
N LEU A 185 68.49 -85.65 -2.24
CA LEU A 185 67.73 -85.20 -3.41
C LEU A 185 66.22 -85.20 -3.16
N LEU A 186 65.69 -86.22 -2.46
CA LEU A 186 64.27 -86.29 -2.09
C LEU A 186 63.92 -85.19 -1.08
N GLU A 187 64.76 -84.97 -0.06
CA GLU A 187 64.56 -83.92 0.93
C GLU A 187 64.61 -82.51 0.29
N GLN A 188 65.49 -82.30 -0.71
CA GLN A 188 65.51 -81.09 -1.52
C GLN A 188 64.26 -80.93 -2.40
N GLN A 189 63.74 -82.01 -2.99
CA GLN A 189 62.48 -81.95 -3.75
C GLN A 189 61.29 -81.59 -2.86
N GLU A 190 61.21 -82.15 -1.65
CA GLU A 190 60.17 -81.85 -0.67
C GLU A 190 60.26 -80.40 -0.17
N LYS A 191 61.45 -79.93 0.22
CA LYS A 191 61.70 -78.52 0.60
C LYS A 191 61.38 -77.54 -0.53
N ASN A 192 61.66 -77.91 -1.79
CA ASN A 192 61.31 -77.09 -2.94
C ASN A 192 59.79 -77.06 -3.19
N ALA A 193 59.10 -78.19 -3.05
CA ALA A 193 57.64 -78.26 -3.15
C ALA A 193 56.95 -77.41 -2.06
N GLU A 194 57.42 -77.50 -0.80
CA GLU A 194 56.96 -76.62 0.29
C GLU A 194 57.17 -75.14 -0.07
N ASN A 195 58.34 -74.77 -0.59
CA ASN A 195 58.64 -73.38 -0.94
C ASN A 195 57.76 -72.88 -2.08
N ILE A 196 57.52 -73.69 -3.12
CA ILE A 196 56.57 -73.37 -4.20
C ILE A 196 55.16 -73.16 -3.63
N GLN A 197 54.72 -74.00 -2.69
CA GLN A 197 53.42 -73.84 -2.02
C GLN A 197 53.35 -72.55 -1.19
N LYS A 198 54.40 -72.24 -0.39
CA LYS A 198 54.51 -71.00 0.39
C LYS A 198 54.48 -69.76 -0.51
N TYR A 199 55.25 -69.74 -1.60
CA TYR A 199 55.21 -68.66 -2.60
C TYR A 199 53.83 -68.52 -3.24
N THR A 200 53.17 -69.63 -3.59
CA THR A 200 51.81 -69.60 -4.17
C THR A 200 50.79 -69.01 -3.20
N GLU A 201 50.88 -69.36 -1.92
CA GLU A 201 49.99 -68.82 -0.88
C GLU A 201 50.25 -67.33 -0.59
N ILE A 202 51.53 -66.91 -0.56
CA ILE A 202 51.92 -65.50 -0.43
C ILE A 202 51.41 -64.69 -1.62
N ASN A 203 51.59 -65.18 -2.86
CA ASN A 203 51.12 -64.49 -4.05
C ASN A 203 49.58 -64.34 -4.04
N LYS A 204 48.85 -65.40 -3.64
CA LYS A 204 47.39 -65.34 -3.46
C LYS A 204 46.96 -64.32 -2.41
N LYS A 205 47.75 -64.10 -1.35
CA LYS A 205 47.51 -63.05 -0.35
C LYS A 205 47.73 -61.65 -0.95
N TYR A 206 48.77 -61.46 -1.77
CA TYR A 206 49.00 -60.21 -2.50
C TYR A 206 47.84 -59.87 -3.45
N THR A 207 47.42 -60.81 -4.30
CA THR A 207 46.28 -60.59 -5.23
C THR A 207 44.98 -60.24 -4.48
N ASN A 208 44.74 -60.87 -3.33
CA ASN A 208 43.58 -60.52 -2.48
C ASN A 208 43.69 -59.10 -1.90
N CYS A 209 44.91 -58.61 -1.57
CA CYS A 209 45.12 -57.25 -1.09
C CYS A 209 44.94 -56.21 -2.22
N GLU A 210 45.45 -56.47 -3.43
CA GLU A 210 45.22 -55.62 -4.60
C GLU A 210 43.72 -55.47 -4.88
N GLN A 211 42.99 -56.59 -4.94
CA GLN A 211 41.52 -56.61 -5.09
C GLN A 211 40.76 -55.97 -3.91
N HIS A 212 41.39 -55.74 -2.76
CA HIS A 212 40.80 -54.97 -1.66
C HIS A 212 40.98 -53.47 -1.89
N TYR A 213 42.21 -53.05 -2.21
CA TYR A 213 42.53 -51.65 -2.49
C TYR A 213 41.77 -51.10 -3.71
N ASP A 214 41.58 -51.90 -4.77
CA ASP A 214 40.76 -51.50 -5.92
C ASP A 214 39.31 -51.20 -5.52
N LYS A 215 38.72 -52.02 -4.65
CA LYS A 215 37.35 -51.83 -4.14
C LYS A 215 37.26 -50.63 -3.21
N GLU A 216 38.24 -50.42 -2.33
CA GLU A 216 38.30 -49.20 -1.50
C GLU A 216 38.45 -47.95 -2.36
N LEU A 217 39.29 -47.99 -3.41
CA LEU A 217 39.46 -46.89 -4.35
C LEU A 217 38.16 -46.58 -5.12
N GLU A 218 37.41 -47.61 -5.52
CA GLU A 218 36.10 -47.47 -6.18
C GLU A 218 35.03 -46.87 -5.24
N ILE A 219 34.97 -47.34 -3.99
CA ILE A 219 34.11 -46.76 -2.94
C ILE A 219 34.48 -45.30 -2.67
N ILE A 220 35.77 -44.97 -2.60
CA ILE A 220 36.25 -43.59 -2.42
C ILE A 220 35.84 -42.70 -3.60
N LYS A 221 36.03 -43.16 -4.86
CA LYS A 221 35.59 -42.43 -6.06
C LYS A 221 34.09 -42.14 -6.03
N ALA A 222 33.25 -43.15 -5.80
CA ALA A 222 31.81 -42.98 -5.73
C ALA A 222 31.37 -42.02 -4.60
N CYS A 223 32.06 -42.05 -3.45
CA CYS A 223 31.82 -41.13 -2.35
C CYS A 223 32.21 -39.68 -2.70
N VAL A 224 33.34 -39.48 -3.39
CA VAL A 224 33.79 -38.17 -3.88
C VAL A 224 32.84 -37.61 -4.95
N GLU A 225 32.40 -38.41 -5.91
CA GLU A 225 31.42 -37.98 -6.92
C GLU A 225 30.08 -37.58 -6.29
N LYS A 226 29.59 -38.36 -5.32
CA LYS A 226 28.40 -38.01 -4.54
C LYS A 226 28.56 -36.71 -3.77
N LYS A 227 29.72 -36.46 -3.15
CA LYS A 227 29.98 -35.18 -2.46
C LYS A 227 30.11 -34.01 -3.44
N ASN A 228 30.62 -34.24 -4.65
CA ASN A 228 30.71 -33.23 -5.70
C ASN A 228 29.38 -32.93 -6.41
N SER A 229 28.38 -33.84 -6.38
CA SER A 229 27.00 -33.49 -6.74
C SER A 229 26.30 -32.74 -5.61
N GLU A 230 26.32 -33.26 -4.38
CA GLU A 230 25.74 -32.58 -3.20
C GLU A 230 26.25 -31.13 -3.04
N LEU A 231 27.54 -30.88 -3.30
CA LEU A 231 28.14 -29.54 -3.25
C LEU A 231 27.60 -28.62 -4.37
N ARG A 232 27.46 -29.12 -5.60
CA ARG A 232 26.90 -28.35 -6.72
C ARG A 232 25.43 -28.01 -6.48
N ASP A 233 24.65 -28.96 -5.94
CA ASP A 233 23.24 -28.76 -5.61
C ASP A 233 23.07 -27.76 -4.44
N ALA A 234 24.01 -27.74 -3.49
CA ALA A 234 24.06 -26.71 -2.45
C ALA A 234 24.42 -25.33 -3.03
N GLN A 235 25.44 -25.25 -3.89
CA GLN A 235 25.90 -24.00 -4.50
C GLN A 235 24.86 -23.40 -5.46
N SER A 236 24.08 -24.23 -6.16
CA SER A 236 22.93 -23.83 -6.97
C SER A 236 21.83 -23.21 -6.08
N ARG A 237 21.44 -23.88 -4.98
CA ARG A 237 20.45 -23.36 -4.03
C ARG A 237 20.87 -22.02 -3.39
N ILE A 238 22.14 -21.89 -3.00
CA ILE A 238 22.69 -20.62 -2.47
C ILE A 238 22.59 -19.50 -3.51
N SER A 239 22.92 -19.79 -4.77
CA SER A 239 22.81 -18.82 -5.87
C SER A 239 21.37 -18.35 -6.09
N LEU A 240 20.40 -19.27 -6.02
CA LEU A 240 18.98 -18.98 -6.19
C LEU A 240 18.43 -18.16 -5.01
N GLN A 241 18.80 -18.51 -3.77
CA GLN A 241 18.48 -17.72 -2.57
C GLN A 241 19.10 -16.31 -2.60
N ALA A 242 20.31 -16.14 -3.15
CA ALA A 242 20.93 -14.83 -3.32
C ALA A 242 20.19 -13.97 -4.36
N GLN A 243 19.66 -14.57 -5.43
CA GLN A 243 18.82 -13.89 -6.41
C GLN A 243 17.47 -13.48 -5.80
N GLU A 244 16.82 -14.37 -5.03
CA GLU A 244 15.58 -14.09 -4.33
C GLU A 244 15.74 -12.98 -3.28
N LEU A 245 16.85 -12.98 -2.54
CA LEU A 245 17.21 -11.90 -1.60
C LEU A 245 17.40 -10.55 -2.31
N ASN A 246 18.03 -10.53 -3.49
CA ASN A 246 18.17 -9.30 -4.29
C ASN A 246 16.82 -8.79 -4.80
N ASN A 247 15.92 -9.69 -5.23
CA ASN A 247 14.55 -9.32 -5.62
C ASN A 247 13.79 -8.72 -4.43
N MET A 248 13.88 -9.32 -3.25
CA MET A 248 13.28 -8.81 -2.01
C MET A 248 13.90 -7.48 -1.56
N GLN A 249 15.19 -7.24 -1.77
CA GLN A 249 15.79 -5.92 -1.51
C GLN A 249 15.29 -4.86 -2.51
N GLN A 250 15.07 -5.23 -3.77
CA GLN A 250 14.61 -4.32 -4.80
C GLN A 250 13.14 -3.92 -4.60
N THR A 251 12.24 -4.87 -4.35
CA THR A 251 10.83 -4.58 -4.04
C THR A 251 10.69 -3.77 -2.75
N ASN A 252 11.54 -3.98 -1.74
CA ASN A 252 11.60 -3.12 -0.55
C ASN A 252 12.03 -1.67 -0.85
N ARG A 253 12.92 -1.43 -1.84
CA ARG A 253 13.25 -0.06 -2.29
C ARG A 253 12.08 0.60 -2.99
N GLU A 254 11.35 -0.14 -3.82
CA GLU A 254 10.17 0.33 -4.54
C GLU A 254 9.02 0.66 -3.58
N LEU A 255 8.76 -0.21 -2.59
CA LEU A 255 7.85 0.05 -1.46
C LEU A 255 8.26 1.28 -0.65
N ALA A 256 9.56 1.44 -0.34
CA ALA A 256 10.05 2.63 0.34
C ALA A 256 9.95 3.91 -0.50
N GLY A 257 9.95 3.79 -1.84
CA GLY A 257 9.63 4.87 -2.77
C GLY A 257 8.15 5.24 -2.74
N ALA A 258 7.26 4.24 -2.89
CA ALA A 258 5.81 4.43 -2.83
C ALA A 258 5.35 5.01 -1.48
N TYR A 259 5.92 4.55 -0.36
CA TYR A 259 5.65 5.08 0.97
C TYR A 259 6.05 6.56 1.13
N LYS A 260 7.14 6.99 0.46
CA LYS A 260 7.49 8.42 0.40
C LYS A 260 6.48 9.23 -0.42
N GLY A 261 5.99 8.67 -1.54
CA GLY A 261 4.91 9.26 -2.34
C GLY A 261 3.64 9.46 -1.52
N PHE A 262 3.10 8.39 -0.94
CA PHE A 262 1.90 8.48 -0.07
C PHE A 262 2.08 9.45 1.10
N ARG A 263 3.32 9.61 1.61
CA ARG A 263 3.62 10.61 2.63
C ARG A 263 3.60 12.03 2.09
N THR A 264 4.16 12.32 0.91
CA THR A 264 4.04 13.65 0.30
C THR A 264 2.59 13.98 -0.05
N ASP A 265 1.84 13.01 -0.57
CA ASP A 265 0.42 13.17 -0.90
C ASP A 265 -0.41 13.48 0.36
N LEU A 266 -0.10 12.84 1.49
CA LEU A 266 -0.70 13.13 2.80
C LEU A 266 -0.32 14.53 3.29
N GLU A 267 0.97 14.90 3.23
CA GLU A 267 1.45 16.23 3.63
C GLU A 267 0.92 17.37 2.71
N GLU A 268 0.47 17.07 1.50
CA GLU A 268 -0.27 18.00 0.63
C GLU A 268 -1.78 18.03 0.94
N ALA A 269 -2.40 16.87 1.19
CA ALA A 269 -3.80 16.78 1.61
C ALA A 269 -4.05 17.49 2.95
N GLU A 270 -3.11 17.43 3.91
CA GLU A 270 -3.19 18.17 5.17
C GLU A 270 -3.09 19.69 4.95
N LYS A 271 -2.20 20.16 4.05
CA LYS A 271 -2.12 21.59 3.69
C LYS A 271 -3.42 22.08 3.05
N ALA A 272 -3.97 21.33 2.09
CA ALA A 272 -5.24 21.63 1.45
C ALA A 272 -6.39 21.68 2.47
N LYS A 273 -6.45 20.72 3.40
CA LYS A 273 -7.39 20.71 4.52
C LYS A 273 -7.25 21.95 5.40
N THR A 274 -6.04 22.39 5.75
CA THR A 274 -5.85 23.62 6.54
C THR A 274 -6.27 24.88 5.80
N MET A 275 -6.04 24.97 4.48
CA MET A 275 -6.54 26.09 3.67
C MET A 275 -8.07 26.11 3.62
N ILE A 276 -8.72 24.97 3.37
CA ILE A 276 -10.18 24.85 3.35
C ILE A 276 -10.80 25.21 4.71
N LEU A 277 -10.16 24.83 5.84
CA LEU A 277 -10.60 25.23 7.17
C LEU A 277 -10.46 26.74 7.41
N GLN A 278 -9.42 27.37 6.86
CA GLN A 278 -9.21 28.81 6.96
C GLN A 278 -10.24 29.59 6.12
N GLU A 279 -10.53 29.12 4.90
CA GLU A 279 -11.60 29.65 4.05
C GLU A 279 -12.99 29.49 4.68
N LEU A 280 -13.29 28.32 5.25
CA LEU A 280 -14.53 28.08 6.01
C LEU A 280 -14.67 28.99 7.23
N THR A 281 -13.56 29.33 7.89
CA THR A 281 -13.58 30.26 9.04
C THR A 281 -13.96 31.67 8.57
N GLY A 282 -13.30 32.19 7.54
CA GLY A 282 -13.64 33.50 6.96
C GLY A 282 -15.06 33.57 6.36
N LEU A 283 -15.54 32.47 5.76
CA LEU A 283 -16.93 32.35 5.30
C LEU A 283 -17.94 32.38 6.46
N LYS A 284 -17.60 31.77 7.60
CA LYS A 284 -18.43 31.81 8.81
C LYS A 284 -18.45 33.22 9.41
N GLU A 285 -17.31 33.89 9.49
CA GLU A 285 -17.21 35.29 9.96
C GLU A 285 -18.05 36.23 9.07
N MET A 286 -17.92 36.13 7.73
CA MET A 286 -18.77 36.90 6.80
C MET A 286 -20.26 36.58 6.91
N HIS A 287 -20.64 35.34 7.26
CA HIS A 287 -22.05 34.99 7.51
C HIS A 287 -22.56 35.60 8.82
N GLU A 288 -21.76 35.59 9.87
CA GLU A 288 -22.11 36.19 11.17
C GLU A 288 -22.23 37.72 11.06
N ASP A 289 -21.32 38.39 10.34
CA ASP A 289 -21.43 39.81 9.98
C ASP A 289 -22.70 40.13 9.17
N LEU A 290 -23.03 39.30 8.17
CA LEU A 290 -24.22 39.49 7.34
C LEU A 290 -25.52 39.26 8.13
N GLN A 291 -25.52 38.32 9.07
CA GLN A 291 -26.64 38.09 9.98
C GLN A 291 -26.85 39.30 10.89
N LEU A 292 -25.79 39.85 11.49
CA LEU A 292 -25.86 41.04 12.32
C LEU A 292 -26.39 42.27 11.54
N GLN A 293 -25.98 42.43 10.27
CA GLN A 293 -26.55 43.47 9.39
C GLN A 293 -28.04 43.25 9.11
N PHE A 294 -28.49 42.00 8.96
CA PHE A 294 -29.90 41.69 8.76
C PHE A 294 -30.74 41.94 10.02
N GLU A 295 -30.20 41.60 11.20
CA GLU A 295 -30.85 41.86 12.49
C GLU A 295 -30.98 43.36 12.77
N ASP A 296 -29.94 44.17 12.52
CA ASP A 296 -30.02 45.63 12.63
C ASP A 296 -31.02 46.23 11.62
N MET A 297 -31.00 45.80 10.35
CA MET A 297 -31.98 46.24 9.35
C MET A 297 -33.43 45.86 9.73
N SER A 298 -33.64 44.73 10.41
CA SER A 298 -34.96 44.36 10.93
C SER A 298 -35.39 45.24 12.10
N ALA A 299 -34.49 45.56 13.03
CA ALA A 299 -34.76 46.49 14.13
C ALA A 299 -35.03 47.92 13.62
N GLN A 300 -34.30 48.38 12.60
CA GLN A 300 -34.58 49.65 11.91
C GLN A 300 -35.97 49.63 11.25
N LYS A 301 -36.35 48.53 10.59
CA LYS A 301 -37.69 48.35 10.00
C LYS A 301 -38.80 48.44 11.06
N GLU A 302 -38.67 47.70 12.16
CA GLU A 302 -39.67 47.70 13.24
C GLU A 302 -39.82 49.09 13.88
N ASN A 303 -38.70 49.81 14.07
CA ASN A 303 -38.71 51.19 14.55
C ASN A 303 -39.42 52.12 13.54
N CYS A 304 -39.17 51.99 12.23
CA CYS A 304 -39.89 52.73 11.20
C CYS A 304 -41.40 52.44 11.20
N GLU A 305 -41.80 51.17 11.33
CA GLU A 305 -43.23 50.77 11.40
C GLU A 305 -43.90 51.30 12.67
N ALA A 306 -43.22 51.28 13.82
CA ALA A 306 -43.70 51.86 15.07
C ALA A 306 -43.87 53.40 14.97
N ASN A 307 -42.92 54.11 14.35
CA ASN A 307 -43.04 55.55 14.12
C ASN A 307 -44.20 55.90 13.16
N ILE A 308 -44.43 55.09 12.12
CA ILE A 308 -45.58 55.27 11.22
C ILE A 308 -46.91 55.07 11.97
N LEU A 309 -47.00 54.06 12.85
CA LEU A 309 -48.18 53.83 13.69
C LEU A 309 -48.40 54.98 14.69
N GLN A 310 -47.34 55.49 15.33
CA GLN A 310 -47.45 56.64 16.23
C GLN A 310 -47.91 57.90 15.49
N LEU A 311 -47.31 58.23 14.35
CA LEU A 311 -47.71 59.39 13.53
C LEU A 311 -49.15 59.28 13.02
N SER A 312 -49.61 58.06 12.70
CA SER A 312 -51.02 57.79 12.35
C SER A 312 -51.96 58.01 13.54
N SER A 313 -51.57 57.55 14.75
CA SER A 313 -52.32 57.81 15.99
C SER A 313 -52.38 59.31 16.32
N ASP A 314 -51.26 60.03 16.21
CA ASP A 314 -51.17 61.45 16.46
C ASP A 314 -52.02 62.25 15.46
N LEU A 315 -52.00 61.87 14.17
CA LEU A 315 -52.86 62.45 13.14
C LEU A 315 -54.35 62.23 13.45
N ASN A 316 -54.74 61.02 13.83
CA ASN A 316 -56.13 60.72 14.23
C ASN A 316 -56.55 61.52 15.47
N ALA A 317 -55.68 61.66 16.47
CA ALA A 317 -55.93 62.49 17.64
C ALA A 317 -56.05 63.99 17.28
N LYS A 318 -55.29 64.47 16.27
CA LYS A 318 -55.45 65.83 15.74
C LYS A 318 -56.74 66.01 14.95
N MET A 319 -57.18 65.02 14.17
CA MET A 319 -58.49 65.10 13.50
C MET A 319 -59.65 65.16 14.50
N LEU A 320 -59.59 64.35 15.56
CA LEU A 320 -60.58 64.41 16.66
C LEU A 320 -60.57 65.77 17.35
N ALA A 321 -59.39 66.30 17.71
CA ALA A 321 -59.28 67.63 18.32
C ALA A 321 -59.75 68.76 17.39
N CYS A 322 -59.61 68.63 16.06
CA CYS A 322 -60.20 69.57 15.11
C CYS A 322 -61.73 69.48 15.11
N ALA A 323 -62.32 68.28 15.10
CA ALA A 323 -63.77 68.10 15.17
C ALA A 323 -64.35 68.63 16.50
N GLU A 324 -63.69 68.39 17.63
CA GLU A 324 -64.06 68.96 18.94
C GLU A 324 -64.00 70.50 18.94
N LEU A 325 -63.05 71.10 18.20
CA LEU A 325 -62.96 72.55 18.03
C LEU A 325 -64.02 73.10 17.08
N GLU A 326 -64.39 72.38 16.01
CA GLU A 326 -65.49 72.74 15.11
C GLU A 326 -66.84 72.70 15.85
N ASP A 327 -67.14 71.61 16.58
CA ASP A 327 -68.29 71.51 17.50
C ASP A 327 -68.32 72.68 18.50
N ARG A 328 -67.16 73.05 19.06
CA ARG A 328 -67.07 74.14 20.02
C ARG A 328 -67.29 75.52 19.37
N ILE A 329 -66.86 75.70 18.12
CA ILE A 329 -67.11 76.90 17.32
C ILE A 329 -68.61 77.03 16.99
N GLU A 330 -69.32 75.94 16.71
CA GLU A 330 -70.78 75.97 16.53
C GLU A 330 -71.55 76.25 17.83
N GLN A 331 -71.08 75.72 18.97
CA GLN A 331 -71.72 75.97 20.28
C GLN A 331 -71.52 77.39 20.81
N LEU A 332 -70.37 78.02 20.55
CA LEU A 332 -70.03 79.33 21.12
C LEU A 332 -71.06 80.44 20.80
N PRO A 333 -71.58 80.60 19.56
CA PRO A 333 -72.68 81.51 19.26
C PRO A 333 -73.97 81.19 20.02
N ILE A 334 -74.28 79.92 20.26
CA ILE A 334 -75.50 79.50 20.99
C ILE A 334 -75.38 79.88 22.47
N GLU A 335 -74.22 79.61 23.08
CA GLU A 335 -73.92 80.03 24.45
C GLU A 335 -73.89 81.56 24.60
N ALA A 336 -73.25 82.27 23.66
CA ALA A 336 -73.18 83.73 23.66
C ALA A 336 -74.57 84.37 23.53
N ASN A 337 -75.41 83.87 22.63
CA ASN A 337 -76.80 84.34 22.49
C ASN A 337 -77.62 84.06 23.75
N LYS A 338 -77.47 82.88 24.36
CA LYS A 338 -78.14 82.54 25.64
C LYS A 338 -77.65 83.42 26.80
N ALA A 339 -76.36 83.73 26.85
CA ALA A 339 -75.77 84.64 27.84
C ALA A 339 -76.24 86.08 27.63
N LEU A 340 -76.33 86.57 26.39
CA LEU A 340 -76.90 87.87 26.04
C LEU A 340 -78.38 87.96 26.42
N SER A 341 -79.20 86.94 26.10
CA SER A 341 -80.60 86.90 26.53
C SER A 341 -80.75 86.90 28.05
N LYS A 342 -79.86 86.21 28.78
CA LYS A 342 -79.86 86.28 30.25
C LYS A 342 -79.43 87.66 30.75
N LEU A 343 -78.36 88.25 30.21
CA LEU A 343 -77.89 89.58 30.60
C LEU A 343 -78.94 90.66 30.31
N GLN A 344 -79.71 90.53 29.24
CA GLN A 344 -80.84 91.42 28.96
C GLN A 344 -81.94 91.27 30.02
N SER A 345 -82.34 90.04 30.36
CA SER A 345 -83.34 89.79 31.41
C SER A 345 -82.85 90.19 32.81
N ASP A 346 -81.55 90.00 33.11
CA ASP A 346 -80.91 90.46 34.35
C ASP A 346 -80.84 91.99 34.40
N LEU A 347 -80.62 92.66 33.26
CA LEU A 347 -80.62 94.13 33.16
C LEU A 347 -82.03 94.70 33.37
N GLU A 348 -83.05 94.14 32.71
CA GLU A 348 -84.46 94.52 32.91
C GLU A 348 -84.88 94.34 34.38
N ALA A 349 -84.43 93.26 35.05
CA ALA A 349 -84.64 93.04 36.48
C ALA A 349 -83.80 93.99 37.37
N SER A 350 -82.61 94.38 36.94
CA SER A 350 -81.72 95.32 37.65
C SER A 350 -82.22 96.76 37.56
N GLU A 351 -82.82 97.17 36.43
CA GLU A 351 -83.48 98.48 36.29
C GLU A 351 -84.68 98.59 37.23
N LEU A 352 -85.50 97.54 37.33
CA LEU A 352 -86.55 97.42 38.35
C LEU A 352 -86.00 97.50 39.78
N GLN A 353 -84.89 96.82 40.08
CA GLN A 353 -84.23 96.93 41.39
C GLN A 353 -83.62 98.32 41.64
N PHE A 354 -83.15 99.03 40.63
CA PHE A 354 -82.57 100.37 40.79
C PHE A 354 -83.64 101.40 41.17
N VAL A 355 -84.84 101.28 40.57
CA VAL A 355 -86.02 102.07 40.98
C VAL A 355 -86.39 101.81 42.45
N GLU A 356 -86.37 100.55 42.89
CA GLU A 356 -86.60 100.17 44.30
C GLU A 356 -85.46 100.65 45.22
N GLN A 357 -84.20 100.58 44.79
CA GLN A 357 -83.04 101.06 45.56
C GLN A 357 -83.00 102.58 45.70
N GLN A 358 -83.43 103.36 44.70
CA GLN A 358 -83.57 104.80 44.85
C GLN A 358 -84.58 105.11 45.96
N ARG A 359 -85.75 104.46 45.94
CA ARG A 359 -86.78 104.59 46.97
C ARG A 359 -86.28 104.24 48.38
N LEU A 360 -85.38 103.26 48.50
CA LEU A 360 -84.75 102.87 49.76
C LEU A 360 -83.59 103.80 50.17
N THR A 361 -82.86 104.40 49.22
CA THR A 361 -81.76 105.33 49.49
C THR A 361 -82.29 106.66 50.02
N ASP A 362 -83.40 107.15 49.47
CA ASP A 362 -84.14 108.32 49.95
C ASP A 362 -84.70 108.12 51.38
N GLN A 363 -84.87 106.86 51.80
CA GLN A 363 -85.23 106.48 53.17
C GLN A 363 -83.99 106.42 54.09
N ALA A 364 -82.96 105.64 53.72
CA ALA A 364 -81.76 105.43 54.53
C ALA A 364 -80.94 106.72 54.78
N THR A 365 -81.01 107.69 53.85
CA THR A 365 -80.33 108.99 54.01
C THR A 365 -80.83 109.75 55.26
N LYS A 366 -82.10 109.56 55.67
CA LYS A 366 -82.66 110.15 56.91
C LYS A 366 -82.18 109.47 58.19
N GLU A 367 -81.70 108.23 58.10
CA GLU A 367 -81.29 107.43 59.27
C GLU A 367 -79.80 107.63 59.60
N LEU A 368 -78.94 107.85 58.60
CA LEU A 368 -77.51 108.12 58.80
C LEU A 368 -77.20 109.47 59.46
N GLU A 369 -78.09 110.46 59.31
CA GLU A 369 -77.98 111.76 59.99
C GLU A 369 -78.16 111.63 61.52
N LEU A 370 -78.89 110.60 61.96
CA LEU A 370 -79.12 110.27 63.37
C LEU A 370 -77.85 109.69 64.03
N VAL A 371 -77.29 108.62 63.44
CA VAL A 371 -76.16 107.85 64.01
C VAL A 371 -74.85 108.65 64.10
N ARG A 372 -74.64 109.64 63.21
CA ARG A 372 -73.43 110.48 63.21
C ARG A 372 -73.18 111.22 64.53
N ASN A 373 -74.22 111.44 65.33
CA ASN A 373 -74.11 112.12 66.62
C ASN A 373 -73.54 111.22 67.73
N GLU A 374 -73.78 109.90 67.68
CA GLU A 374 -73.43 108.97 68.76
C GLU A 374 -71.93 108.65 68.85
N ILE A 375 -71.24 108.58 67.69
CA ILE A 375 -69.85 108.14 67.59
C ILE A 375 -68.88 109.08 68.33
N ASN A 376 -69.18 110.38 68.39
CA ASN A 376 -68.33 111.36 69.09
C ASN A 376 -68.23 111.07 70.61
N THR A 377 -69.24 110.42 71.20
CA THR A 377 -69.32 110.13 72.64
C THR A 377 -68.32 109.06 73.10
N LEU A 378 -67.97 108.10 72.23
CA LEU A 378 -67.16 106.92 72.60
C LEU A 378 -65.65 107.20 72.67
N LYS A 379 -65.18 108.27 72.02
CA LYS A 379 -63.74 108.52 71.81
C LYS A 379 -62.98 108.84 73.11
N THR A 380 -63.69 109.29 74.14
CA THR A 380 -63.14 109.72 75.45
C THR A 380 -62.75 108.55 76.36
N LEU A 381 -63.33 107.36 76.15
CA LEU A 381 -63.36 106.28 77.15
C LEU A 381 -62.12 105.36 77.11
N ILE A 382 -61.32 105.43 76.04
CA ILE A 382 -60.20 104.50 75.81
C ILE A 382 -58.95 104.83 76.65
N ALA A 383 -58.68 106.12 76.91
CA ALA A 383 -57.44 106.61 77.51
C ALA A 383 -57.21 106.21 79.00
N GLU A 384 -58.18 105.59 79.65
CA GLU A 384 -58.11 105.25 81.07
C GLU A 384 -57.55 103.83 81.35
N LYS A 385 -57.54 102.94 80.35
CA LYS A 385 -57.26 101.50 80.56
C LYS A 385 -55.79 101.13 80.74
N GLU A 386 -54.87 101.85 80.09
CA GLU A 386 -53.45 101.45 79.98
C GLU A 386 -52.71 101.45 81.33
N ARG A 387 -53.21 102.20 82.33
CA ARG A 387 -52.62 102.32 83.67
C ARG A 387 -52.64 101.02 84.51
N ARG A 388 -53.28 99.94 84.04
CA ARG A 388 -53.44 98.67 84.81
C ARG A 388 -52.35 97.62 84.57
N HIS A 389 -51.45 97.79 83.60
CA HIS A 389 -50.60 96.69 83.11
C HIS A 389 -49.40 96.33 84.02
N VAL A 390 -49.12 97.12 85.07
CA VAL A 390 -47.92 96.96 85.91
C VAL A 390 -48.03 95.81 86.93
N THR A 391 -49.25 95.45 87.36
CA THR A 391 -49.47 94.56 88.52
C THR A 391 -49.33 93.06 88.26
N LEU A 392 -49.05 92.63 87.03
CA LEU A 392 -49.05 91.21 86.63
C LEU A 392 -47.65 90.55 86.64
N SER A 393 -46.63 91.23 87.16
CA SER A 393 -45.24 90.75 87.08
C SER A 393 -44.80 89.81 88.20
N ASP A 394 -45.56 89.72 89.31
CA ASP A 394 -45.11 89.04 90.53
C ASP A 394 -45.51 87.55 90.62
N GLU A 395 -46.44 87.07 89.78
CA GLU A 395 -46.96 85.69 89.85
C GLU A 395 -45.99 84.62 89.31
N LEU A 396 -44.91 85.01 88.63
CA LEU A 396 -44.02 84.09 87.90
C LEU A 396 -43.08 83.25 88.81
N THR A 397 -43.01 83.54 90.10
CA THR A 397 -41.95 83.01 91.00
C THR A 397 -42.31 81.70 91.71
N GLN A 398 -43.59 81.30 91.79
CA GLN A 398 -44.03 80.21 92.69
C GLN A 398 -43.96 78.78 92.12
N MET A 399 -43.68 78.58 90.83
CA MET A 399 -43.82 77.27 90.17
C MET A 399 -42.56 76.39 90.17
N THR A 400 -41.41 76.88 90.64
CA THR A 400 -40.10 76.26 90.34
C THR A 400 -39.58 75.27 91.41
N GLU A 401 -40.02 75.36 92.67
CA GLU A 401 -39.38 74.64 93.79
C GLU A 401 -39.87 73.19 94.01
N ARG A 402 -40.94 72.74 93.36
CA ARG A 402 -41.76 71.62 93.87
C ARG A 402 -41.43 70.21 93.34
N LEU A 403 -40.18 69.93 92.95
CA LEU A 403 -39.82 68.67 92.25
C LEU A 403 -38.51 67.97 92.66
N SER A 404 -37.73 68.48 93.63
CA SER A 404 -36.36 67.98 93.90
C SER A 404 -36.17 67.08 95.14
N GLU A 405 -37.19 66.84 95.96
CA GLU A 405 -37.02 66.25 97.32
C GLU A 405 -37.08 64.71 97.41
N LEU A 406 -37.14 63.98 96.29
CA LEU A 406 -37.55 62.56 96.25
C LEU A 406 -36.39 61.53 96.11
N ALA A 407 -35.13 61.94 96.33
CA ALA A 407 -33.95 61.12 95.99
C ALA A 407 -33.11 60.59 97.19
N ASP A 408 -32.98 61.33 98.29
CA ASP A 408 -31.76 61.29 99.13
C ASP A 408 -31.78 60.33 100.35
N ILE A 409 -32.63 59.30 100.38
CA ILE A 409 -32.90 58.52 101.63
C ILE A 409 -32.12 57.18 101.74
N ASN A 410 -31.50 56.68 100.67
CA ASN A 410 -31.22 55.23 100.56
C ASN A 410 -29.79 54.73 100.94
N GLU A 411 -28.83 55.59 101.31
CA GLU A 411 -27.39 55.22 101.29
C GLU A 411 -26.74 54.94 102.67
N SER A 412 -27.43 55.18 103.80
CA SER A 412 -26.76 55.38 105.10
C SER A 412 -26.31 54.14 105.90
N TYR A 413 -26.66 52.90 105.52
CA TYR A 413 -26.70 51.77 106.49
C TYR A 413 -25.52 50.78 106.52
N LEU A 414 -24.46 50.94 105.71
CA LEU A 414 -23.54 49.83 105.40
C LEU A 414 -22.24 49.72 106.24
N ASN A 415 -21.75 50.79 106.89
CA ASN A 415 -20.30 50.95 107.10
C ASN A 415 -19.70 50.57 108.48
N GLU A 416 -20.46 50.24 109.53
CA GLU A 416 -19.89 50.13 110.91
C GLU A 416 -19.30 48.77 111.33
N LEU A 417 -19.43 47.69 110.55
CA LEU A 417 -19.33 46.32 111.09
C LEU A 417 -17.91 45.69 111.15
N THR A 418 -16.89 46.27 110.52
CA THR A 418 -15.71 45.49 110.06
C THR A 418 -14.43 45.54 110.91
N GLU A 419 -14.22 46.55 111.76
CA GLU A 419 -12.85 46.91 112.20
C GLU A 419 -12.26 46.11 113.38
N THR A 420 -13.09 45.56 114.29
CA THR A 420 -12.64 45.19 115.65
C THR A 420 -11.93 43.84 115.80
N LYS A 421 -11.85 43.00 114.77
CA LYS A 421 -11.61 41.55 114.92
C LYS A 421 -10.14 41.08 114.87
N LEU A 422 -9.17 41.98 114.62
CA LEU A 422 -7.86 41.59 114.08
C LEU A 422 -6.75 41.29 115.11
N LYS A 423 -6.80 41.88 116.31
CA LYS A 423 -5.55 42.24 117.04
C LYS A 423 -5.01 41.24 118.09
N HIS A 424 -5.72 40.16 118.44
CA HIS A 424 -5.39 39.36 119.63
C HIS A 424 -4.70 38.00 119.34
N THR A 425 -4.53 37.63 118.07
CA THR A 425 -4.09 36.28 117.64
C THR A 425 -2.57 36.12 117.55
N GLN A 426 -1.78 37.16 117.86
CA GLN A 426 -0.37 37.25 117.45
C GLN A 426 0.61 36.49 118.38
N GLU A 427 0.46 36.62 119.70
CA GLU A 427 1.56 36.37 120.66
C GLU A 427 1.74 34.90 121.08
N ILE A 428 0.69 34.08 121.03
CA ILE A 428 0.75 32.64 121.42
C ILE A 428 1.64 31.81 120.47
N LYS A 429 1.98 32.37 119.30
CA LYS A 429 2.67 31.67 118.22
C LYS A 429 4.13 31.29 118.54
N GLU A 430 4.90 32.23 119.09
CA GLU A 430 6.38 32.16 119.08
C GLU A 430 6.98 31.03 119.95
N GLN A 431 6.24 30.51 120.94
CA GLN A 431 6.70 29.37 121.74
C GLN A 431 6.50 28.00 121.07
N ALA A 432 5.61 27.88 120.07
CA ALA A 432 5.45 26.63 119.33
C ALA A 432 6.64 26.38 118.39
N ASP A 433 7.14 27.45 117.75
CA ASP A 433 8.10 27.40 116.65
C ASP A 433 9.43 26.70 117.03
N THR A 434 9.88 26.80 118.29
CA THR A 434 11.19 26.24 118.71
C THR A 434 11.20 24.72 118.90
N TYR A 435 10.09 24.10 119.31
CA TYR A 435 9.99 22.64 119.39
C TYR A 435 9.68 22.00 118.04
N GLU A 436 9.11 22.74 117.08
CA GLU A 436 8.82 22.20 115.75
C GLU A 436 10.09 21.90 114.94
N ILE A 437 11.14 22.72 115.07
CA ILE A 437 12.39 22.60 114.29
C ILE A 437 13.05 21.21 114.46
N VAL A 438 13.16 20.70 115.70
CA VAL A 438 13.79 19.39 115.97
C VAL A 438 12.95 18.23 115.40
N VAL A 439 11.63 18.41 115.31
CA VAL A 439 10.72 17.45 114.65
C VAL A 439 10.86 17.54 113.12
N GLN A 440 11.14 18.72 112.57
CA GLN A 440 11.37 18.90 111.13
C GLN A 440 12.64 18.19 110.65
N GLU A 441 13.80 18.32 111.31
CA GLU A 441 15.06 17.70 110.85
C GLU A 441 15.00 16.16 110.73
N LEU A 442 14.39 15.49 111.72
CA LEU A 442 14.17 14.04 111.68
C LEU A 442 13.17 13.63 110.59
N LYS A 443 12.15 14.47 110.35
CA LYS A 443 11.12 14.26 109.31
C LYS A 443 11.69 14.47 107.91
N GLU A 444 12.57 15.45 107.71
CA GLU A 444 13.31 15.65 106.45
C GLU A 444 14.21 14.46 106.12
N SER A 445 14.92 13.93 107.12
CA SER A 445 15.78 12.75 106.96
C SER A 445 15.01 11.52 106.49
N LEU A 446 13.81 11.29 107.06
CA LEU A 446 12.90 10.20 106.64
C LEU A 446 12.28 10.47 105.26
N ASN A 447 11.85 11.71 105.00
CA ASN A 447 11.28 12.12 103.72
C ASN A 447 12.26 11.89 102.57
N LYS A 448 13.55 12.21 102.76
CA LYS A 448 14.59 12.06 101.74
C LYS A 448 14.74 10.59 101.30
N ALA A 449 14.83 9.66 102.25
CA ALA A 449 14.89 8.23 101.95
C ALA A 449 13.61 7.71 101.24
N SER A 450 12.45 8.28 101.56
CA SER A 450 11.18 7.98 100.86
C SER A 450 11.20 8.49 99.41
N VAL A 451 11.69 9.72 99.17
CA VAL A 451 11.83 10.31 97.83
C VAL A 451 12.75 9.44 96.97
N ASP A 452 13.95 9.09 97.44
CA ASP A 452 14.92 8.29 96.69
C ASP A 452 14.33 6.93 96.26
N PHE A 453 13.58 6.25 97.15
CA PHE A 453 12.90 5.00 96.84
C PHE A 453 11.77 5.17 95.79
N THR A 454 10.94 6.22 95.93
CA THR A 454 9.89 6.50 94.93
C THR A 454 10.48 6.88 93.56
N GLN A 455 11.61 7.59 93.53
CA GLN A 455 12.29 7.97 92.30
C GLN A 455 12.87 6.74 91.58
N LEU A 456 13.53 5.82 92.30
CA LEU A 456 14.00 4.55 91.76
C LEU A 456 12.85 3.71 91.18
N LYS A 457 11.74 3.59 91.91
CA LYS A 457 10.52 2.91 91.42
C LYS A 457 9.98 3.58 90.14
N SER A 458 9.91 4.91 90.10
CA SER A 458 9.41 5.65 88.93
C SER A 458 10.26 5.41 87.67
N ASN A 459 11.57 5.25 87.82
CA ASN A 459 12.49 4.98 86.70
C ASN A 459 12.33 3.55 86.18
N SER A 460 12.16 2.57 87.08
CA SER A 460 11.85 1.18 86.70
C SER A 460 10.51 1.08 85.95
N GLU A 461 9.46 1.75 86.45
CA GLU A 461 8.16 1.79 85.77
C GLU A 461 8.20 2.49 84.40
N LYS A 462 8.98 3.57 84.25
CA LYS A 462 9.18 4.25 82.97
C LYS A 462 9.81 3.31 81.94
N LEU A 463 10.91 2.64 82.30
CA LEU A 463 11.61 1.72 81.41
C LEU A 463 10.71 0.56 80.97
N HIS A 464 9.88 0.02 81.88
CA HIS A 464 8.91 -1.02 81.55
C HIS A 464 7.82 -0.54 80.60
N LYS A 465 7.26 0.67 80.83
CA LYS A 465 6.25 1.30 79.95
C LYS A 465 6.82 1.63 78.57
N GLU A 466 8.06 2.10 78.48
CA GLU A 466 8.77 2.36 77.23
C GLU A 466 9.04 1.06 76.44
N THR A 467 9.47 -0.01 77.12
CA THR A 467 9.65 -1.33 76.50
C THR A 467 8.33 -1.87 75.96
N LEU A 468 7.22 -1.71 76.71
CA LEU A 468 5.89 -2.13 76.29
C LEU A 468 5.42 -1.35 75.05
N LEU A 469 5.66 -0.04 75.01
CA LEU A 469 5.33 0.83 73.88
C LEU A 469 6.08 0.41 72.60
N GLN A 470 7.37 0.08 72.70
CA GLN A 470 8.16 -0.42 71.57
C GLN A 470 7.61 -1.77 71.05
N VAL A 471 7.18 -2.67 71.94
CA VAL A 471 6.53 -3.94 71.55
C VAL A 471 5.21 -3.67 70.83
N SER A 472 4.37 -2.75 71.32
CA SER A 472 3.13 -2.35 70.65
C SER A 472 3.37 -1.77 69.26
N GLN A 473 4.34 -0.86 69.10
CA GLN A 473 4.71 -0.29 67.80
C GLN A 473 5.23 -1.33 66.80
N LEU A 474 6.02 -2.30 67.26
CA LEU A 474 6.49 -3.40 66.43
C LEU A 474 5.35 -4.35 66.02
N GLN A 475 4.37 -4.57 66.91
CA GLN A 475 3.20 -5.40 66.62
C GLN A 475 2.21 -4.72 65.67
N GLU A 476 1.98 -3.41 65.83
CA GLU A 476 1.22 -2.56 64.92
C GLU A 476 1.82 -2.61 63.50
N LYS A 477 3.12 -2.34 63.39
CA LYS A 477 3.86 -2.42 62.12
C LYS A 477 3.85 -3.82 61.50
N LEU A 478 3.83 -4.88 62.32
CA LEU A 478 3.67 -6.24 61.83
C LEU A 478 2.27 -6.46 61.24
N THR A 479 1.21 -5.96 61.87
CA THR A 479 -0.15 -6.02 61.31
C THR A 479 -0.30 -5.18 60.03
N GLU A 480 0.34 -4.00 59.94
CA GLU A 480 0.40 -3.21 58.70
C GLU A 480 1.04 -3.99 57.54
N MET A 481 2.19 -4.65 57.77
CA MET A 481 2.86 -5.45 56.73
C MET A 481 2.03 -6.67 56.31
N VAL A 482 1.27 -7.28 57.22
CA VAL A 482 0.36 -8.39 56.91
C VAL A 482 -0.83 -7.89 56.07
N ALA A 483 -1.44 -6.77 56.43
CA ALA A 483 -2.51 -6.15 55.65
C ALA A 483 -2.02 -5.71 54.25
N HIS A 484 -0.83 -5.12 54.15
CA HIS A 484 -0.21 -4.76 52.88
C HIS A 484 0.01 -5.99 51.98
N ARG A 485 0.49 -7.10 52.54
CA ARG A 485 0.64 -8.37 51.80
C ARG A 485 -0.72 -8.89 51.32
N SER A 486 -1.74 -8.91 52.16
CA SER A 486 -3.10 -9.33 51.79
C SER A 486 -3.65 -8.49 50.63
N ASN A 487 -3.47 -7.17 50.68
CA ASN A 487 -3.87 -6.25 49.62
C ASN A 487 -3.11 -6.51 48.30
N GLN A 488 -1.81 -6.86 48.37
CA GLN A 488 -1.03 -7.25 47.19
C GLN A 488 -1.47 -8.60 46.62
N GLU A 489 -1.76 -9.60 47.45
CA GLU A 489 -2.27 -10.91 47.02
C GLU A 489 -3.68 -10.78 46.38
N GLU A 490 -4.54 -9.90 46.91
CA GLU A 490 -5.80 -9.54 46.25
C GLU A 490 -5.59 -8.83 44.91
N LEU A 491 -4.66 -7.85 44.83
CA LEU A 491 -4.37 -7.15 43.59
C LEU A 491 -3.87 -8.11 42.50
N VAL A 492 -2.99 -9.07 42.86
CA VAL A 492 -2.52 -10.12 41.95
C VAL A 492 -3.67 -11.01 41.48
N LYS A 493 -4.61 -11.39 42.36
CA LYS A 493 -5.81 -12.15 41.96
C LYS A 493 -6.72 -11.36 41.00
N ARG A 494 -6.96 -10.07 41.30
CA ARG A 494 -7.79 -9.19 40.44
C ARG A 494 -7.16 -9.00 39.06
N LEU A 495 -5.85 -8.73 38.99
CA LEU A 495 -5.12 -8.62 37.72
C LEU A 495 -5.05 -9.95 36.95
N GLY A 496 -4.97 -11.09 37.66
CA GLY A 496 -5.05 -12.41 37.04
C GLY A 496 -6.42 -12.67 36.38
N ASN A 497 -7.51 -12.34 37.08
CA ASN A 497 -8.87 -12.43 36.53
C ASN A 497 -9.06 -11.46 35.35
N GLU A 498 -8.64 -10.20 35.49
CA GLU A 498 -8.73 -9.19 34.42
C GLU A 498 -7.95 -9.59 33.17
N LEU A 499 -6.77 -10.22 33.35
CA LEU A 499 -5.99 -10.78 32.25
C LEU A 499 -6.73 -11.96 31.58
N GLN A 500 -7.31 -12.87 32.36
CA GLN A 500 -8.08 -14.01 31.85
C GLN A 500 -9.34 -13.55 31.09
N GLU A 501 -10.10 -12.60 31.63
CA GLU A 501 -11.26 -11.99 30.96
C GLU A 501 -10.86 -11.30 29.65
N LYS A 502 -9.75 -10.54 29.66
CA LYS A 502 -9.20 -9.92 28.44
C LYS A 502 -8.78 -10.97 27.40
N THR A 503 -8.03 -11.99 27.80
CA THR A 503 -7.63 -13.09 26.91
C THR A 503 -8.85 -13.77 26.28
N HIS A 504 -9.89 -14.05 27.07
CA HIS A 504 -11.12 -14.66 26.54
C HIS A 504 -11.87 -13.73 25.58
N SER A 505 -11.99 -12.43 25.92
CA SER A 505 -12.63 -11.45 25.01
C SER A 505 -11.89 -11.27 23.69
N PHE A 506 -10.55 -11.37 23.68
CA PHE A 506 -9.76 -11.36 22.45
C PHE A 506 -9.92 -12.66 21.64
N GLU A 507 -10.09 -13.81 22.30
CA GLU A 507 -10.36 -15.09 21.64
C GLU A 507 -11.76 -15.10 20.98
N GLU A 508 -12.79 -14.59 21.67
CA GLU A 508 -14.13 -14.44 21.12
C GLU A 508 -14.19 -13.42 19.97
N GLU A 509 -13.52 -12.27 20.09
CA GLU A 509 -13.47 -11.26 19.03
C GLU A 509 -12.66 -11.74 17.81
N LEU A 510 -11.54 -12.45 18.01
CA LEU A 510 -10.79 -13.06 16.90
C LEU A 510 -11.62 -14.11 16.17
N LYS A 511 -12.37 -14.94 16.90
CA LYS A 511 -13.33 -15.90 16.33
C LYS A 511 -14.45 -15.20 15.56
N ARG A 512 -15.00 -14.10 16.11
CA ARG A 512 -16.02 -13.26 15.45
C ARG A 512 -15.49 -12.66 14.15
N GLN A 513 -14.27 -12.13 14.14
CA GLN A 513 -13.63 -11.58 12.95
C GLN A 513 -13.34 -12.67 11.90
N GLN A 514 -12.92 -13.86 12.32
CA GLN A 514 -12.72 -15.00 11.44
C GLN A 514 -14.03 -15.46 10.78
N GLU A 515 -15.13 -15.50 11.53
CA GLU A 515 -16.47 -15.80 11.02
C GLU A 515 -17.01 -14.71 10.09
N GLN A 516 -16.80 -13.43 10.42
CA GLN A 516 -17.14 -12.31 9.53
C GLN A 516 -16.34 -12.36 8.22
N LEU A 517 -15.05 -12.67 8.26
CA LEU A 517 -14.21 -12.82 7.07
C LEU A 517 -14.66 -14.00 6.20
N ALA A 518 -14.96 -15.15 6.80
CA ALA A 518 -15.51 -16.31 6.09
C ALA A 518 -16.84 -15.97 5.39
N ASN A 519 -17.76 -15.30 6.09
CA ASN A 519 -19.02 -14.85 5.51
C ASN A 519 -18.83 -13.83 4.37
N GLN A 520 -17.90 -12.88 4.51
CA GLN A 520 -17.57 -11.93 3.43
C GLN A 520 -16.95 -12.63 2.20
N MET A 521 -16.07 -13.62 2.42
CA MET A 521 -15.50 -14.42 1.34
C MET A 521 -16.56 -15.26 0.63
N GLN A 522 -17.50 -15.86 1.36
CA GLN A 522 -18.62 -16.61 0.78
C GLN A 522 -19.54 -15.69 -0.03
N MET A 523 -19.91 -14.52 0.49
CA MET A 523 -20.72 -13.54 -0.25
C MET A 523 -20.04 -13.13 -1.55
N LYS A 524 -18.75 -12.74 -1.51
CA LYS A 524 -17.98 -12.37 -2.71
C LYS A 524 -17.85 -13.53 -3.71
N ALA A 525 -17.69 -14.77 -3.24
CA ALA A 525 -17.68 -15.93 -4.12
C ALA A 525 -19.03 -16.10 -4.85
N THR A 526 -20.17 -15.97 -4.14
CA THR A 526 -21.50 -16.03 -4.77
C THR A 526 -21.79 -14.84 -5.70
N GLU A 527 -21.27 -13.65 -5.37
CA GLU A 527 -21.37 -12.46 -6.22
C GLU A 527 -20.64 -12.66 -7.55
N VAL A 528 -19.37 -13.10 -7.49
CA VAL A 528 -18.56 -13.45 -8.68
C VAL A 528 -19.19 -14.59 -9.49
N GLU A 529 -19.76 -15.61 -8.84
CA GLU A 529 -20.47 -16.68 -9.55
C GLU A 529 -21.74 -16.16 -10.25
N SER A 530 -22.47 -15.23 -9.63
CA SER A 530 -23.63 -14.57 -10.23
C SER A 530 -23.26 -13.65 -11.39
N GLU A 531 -22.07 -13.03 -11.34
CA GLU A 531 -21.58 -12.13 -12.37
C GLU A 531 -21.01 -12.90 -13.57
N ASN A 532 -20.27 -13.99 -13.32
CA ASN A 532 -19.86 -14.92 -14.37
C ASN A 532 -21.07 -15.46 -15.14
N LYS A 533 -22.14 -15.89 -14.45
CA LYS A 533 -23.39 -16.33 -15.10
C LYS A 533 -24.07 -15.22 -15.92
N ARG A 534 -24.02 -13.95 -15.47
CA ARG A 534 -24.51 -12.80 -16.24
C ARG A 534 -23.64 -12.54 -17.48
N ASN A 535 -22.32 -12.62 -17.33
CA ASN A 535 -21.33 -12.45 -18.40
C ASN A 535 -21.45 -13.55 -19.46
N ASP A 536 -21.62 -14.82 -19.09
CA ASP A 536 -21.84 -15.93 -20.01
C ASP A 536 -23.09 -15.73 -20.87
N VAL A 537 -24.21 -15.30 -20.27
CA VAL A 537 -25.44 -14.96 -20.99
C VAL A 537 -25.23 -13.77 -21.93
N GLN A 538 -24.49 -12.74 -21.50
CA GLN A 538 -24.16 -11.59 -22.35
C GLN A 538 -23.23 -11.96 -23.51
N ILE A 539 -22.24 -12.82 -23.28
CA ILE A 539 -21.33 -13.36 -24.31
C ILE A 539 -22.12 -14.21 -25.32
N GLN A 540 -23.04 -15.06 -24.84
CA GLN A 540 -23.91 -15.85 -25.71
C GLN A 540 -24.79 -14.96 -26.59
N LYS A 541 -25.40 -13.90 -26.00
CA LYS A 541 -26.20 -12.92 -26.75
C LYS A 541 -25.35 -12.18 -27.80
N LEU A 542 -24.20 -11.62 -27.42
CA LEU A 542 -23.30 -10.91 -28.33
C LEU A 542 -22.79 -11.82 -29.46
N LYS A 543 -22.55 -13.11 -29.18
CA LYS A 543 -22.19 -14.11 -30.19
C LYS A 543 -23.32 -14.34 -31.20
N SER A 544 -24.57 -14.40 -30.73
CA SER A 544 -25.75 -14.51 -31.61
C SER A 544 -25.95 -13.25 -32.47
N GLU A 545 -25.85 -12.05 -31.89
CA GLU A 545 -25.93 -10.77 -32.62
C GLU A 545 -24.81 -10.62 -33.66
N LEU A 546 -23.59 -11.10 -33.35
CA LEU A 546 -22.46 -11.14 -34.28
C LEU A 546 -22.70 -12.14 -35.42
N GLU A 547 -23.28 -13.30 -35.15
CA GLU A 547 -23.61 -14.29 -36.17
C GLU A 547 -24.71 -13.79 -37.12
N GLU A 548 -25.72 -13.08 -36.60
CA GLU A 548 -26.74 -12.39 -37.40
C GLU A 548 -26.15 -11.26 -38.24
N ARG A 549 -25.30 -10.39 -37.65
CA ARG A 549 -24.52 -9.37 -38.37
C ARG A 549 -23.72 -9.97 -39.52
N ASN A 550 -23.05 -11.10 -39.31
CA ASN A 550 -22.24 -11.77 -40.34
C ASN A 550 -23.12 -12.34 -41.47
N LYS A 551 -24.28 -12.92 -41.15
CA LYS A 551 -25.26 -13.38 -42.16
C LYS A 551 -25.79 -12.21 -42.99
N ALA A 552 -26.16 -11.10 -42.34
CA ALA A 552 -26.62 -9.89 -43.03
C ALA A 552 -25.53 -9.26 -43.91
N PHE A 553 -24.28 -9.21 -43.44
CA PHE A 553 -23.13 -8.72 -44.22
C PHE A 553 -22.85 -9.61 -45.43
N LYS A 554 -22.88 -10.94 -45.27
CA LYS A 554 -22.71 -11.87 -46.40
C LYS A 554 -23.81 -11.70 -47.45
N ALA A 555 -25.07 -11.59 -47.02
CA ALA A 555 -26.18 -11.29 -47.94
C ALA A 555 -26.04 -9.94 -48.68
N GLN A 556 -25.42 -8.93 -48.05
CA GLN A 556 -25.08 -7.67 -48.73
C GLN A 556 -23.92 -7.84 -49.73
N GLN A 557 -22.89 -8.63 -49.39
CA GLN A 557 -21.79 -8.97 -50.30
C GLN A 557 -22.31 -9.71 -51.54
N ASP A 558 -23.14 -10.73 -51.35
CA ASP A 558 -23.72 -11.53 -52.44
C ASP A 558 -24.63 -10.67 -53.35
N LYS A 559 -25.36 -9.72 -52.76
CA LYS A 559 -26.14 -8.73 -53.52
C LYS A 559 -25.28 -7.75 -54.30
N LEU A 560 -24.12 -7.35 -53.76
CA LEU A 560 -23.16 -6.49 -54.47
C LEU A 560 -22.53 -7.25 -55.66
N GLU A 561 -22.16 -8.51 -55.46
CA GLU A 561 -21.61 -9.38 -56.50
C GLU A 561 -22.63 -9.63 -57.63
N PHE A 562 -23.91 -9.83 -57.29
CA PHE A 562 -25.01 -9.85 -58.26
C PHE A 562 -25.13 -8.52 -59.03
N LEU A 563 -25.08 -7.37 -58.35
CA LEU A 563 -25.17 -6.05 -58.99
C LEU A 563 -23.98 -5.74 -59.91
N ILE A 564 -22.78 -6.23 -59.59
CA ILE A 564 -21.61 -6.16 -60.49
C ILE A 564 -21.85 -7.00 -61.74
N SER A 565 -22.38 -8.22 -61.59
CA SER A 565 -22.75 -9.09 -62.71
C SER A 565 -23.82 -8.45 -63.62
N ASP A 566 -24.86 -7.84 -63.05
CA ASP A 566 -25.89 -7.11 -63.81
C ASP A 566 -25.36 -5.83 -64.46
N HIS A 567 -24.44 -5.11 -63.80
CA HIS A 567 -23.75 -3.97 -64.41
C HIS A 567 -22.94 -4.40 -65.65
N ASP A 568 -22.20 -5.52 -65.58
CA ASP A 568 -21.42 -5.99 -66.72
C ASP A 568 -22.31 -6.55 -67.86
N LYS A 569 -23.45 -7.18 -67.54
CA LYS A 569 -24.48 -7.51 -68.54
C LYS A 569 -25.02 -6.25 -69.23
N LEU A 570 -25.35 -5.21 -68.45
CA LEU A 570 -25.87 -3.94 -68.97
C LEU A 570 -24.82 -3.21 -69.81
N LYS A 571 -23.56 -3.21 -69.38
CA LYS A 571 -22.42 -2.68 -70.13
C LYS A 571 -22.25 -3.37 -71.48
N ASN A 572 -22.35 -4.71 -71.52
CA ASN A 572 -22.31 -5.47 -72.77
C ASN A 572 -23.53 -5.17 -73.66
N ALA A 573 -24.72 -5.02 -73.08
CA ALA A 573 -25.92 -4.59 -73.82
C ALA A 573 -25.77 -3.18 -74.41
N ILE A 574 -25.16 -2.24 -73.67
CA ILE A 574 -24.85 -0.88 -74.17
C ILE A 574 -23.84 -0.95 -75.32
N ILE A 575 -22.80 -1.79 -75.24
CA ILE A 575 -21.83 -2.00 -76.33
C ILE A 575 -22.54 -2.54 -77.59
N ASN A 576 -23.42 -3.53 -77.44
CA ASN A 576 -24.19 -4.08 -78.55
C ASN A 576 -25.14 -3.03 -79.17
N LEU A 577 -25.93 -2.32 -78.35
CA LEU A 577 -26.81 -1.24 -78.82
C LEU A 577 -26.03 -0.09 -79.48
N GLN A 578 -24.79 0.16 -79.06
CA GLN A 578 -23.93 1.16 -79.69
C GLN A 578 -23.37 0.69 -81.04
N ALA A 579 -23.14 -0.62 -81.21
CA ALA A 579 -22.81 -1.21 -82.51
C ALA A 579 -24.01 -1.22 -83.46
N GLU A 580 -25.19 -1.68 -83.00
CA GLU A 580 -26.46 -1.60 -83.74
C GLU A 580 -26.77 -0.16 -84.15
N LYS A 581 -26.54 0.83 -83.27
CA LYS A 581 -26.67 2.25 -83.62
C LYS A 581 -25.74 2.67 -84.76
N MET A 582 -24.48 2.24 -84.76
CA MET A 582 -23.54 2.56 -85.84
C MET A 582 -23.94 1.89 -87.17
N GLU A 583 -24.46 0.66 -87.10
CA GLU A 583 -25.00 -0.06 -88.26
C GLU A 583 -26.22 0.70 -88.83
N ILE A 584 -27.21 1.02 -88.01
CA ILE A 584 -28.40 1.80 -88.40
C ILE A 584 -28.04 3.21 -88.91
N GLU A 585 -27.04 3.89 -88.34
CA GLU A 585 -26.56 5.18 -88.86
C GLU A 585 -25.91 5.03 -90.24
N SER A 586 -25.23 3.91 -90.50
CA SER A 586 -24.68 3.60 -91.83
C SER A 586 -25.76 3.23 -92.85
N GLU A 587 -26.78 2.45 -92.44
CA GLU A 587 -27.94 2.12 -93.27
C GLU A 587 -28.76 3.36 -93.60
N LEU A 588 -29.05 4.21 -92.61
CA LEU A 588 -29.80 5.46 -92.78
C LEU A 588 -29.05 6.44 -93.70
N SER A 589 -27.72 6.53 -93.59
CA SER A 589 -26.89 7.31 -94.51
C SER A 589 -27.02 6.76 -95.95
N THR A 590 -26.91 5.45 -96.12
CA THR A 590 -27.05 4.76 -97.42
C THR A 590 -28.45 4.92 -98.02
N ALA A 591 -29.50 4.82 -97.19
CA ALA A 591 -30.89 5.01 -97.60
C ALA A 591 -31.18 6.47 -97.96
N LYS A 592 -30.59 7.44 -97.23
CA LYS A 592 -30.69 8.87 -97.54
C LYS A 592 -30.06 9.22 -98.88
N VAL A 593 -28.94 8.59 -99.26
CA VAL A 593 -28.36 8.71 -100.62
C VAL A 593 -29.36 8.19 -101.66
N LYS A 594 -29.80 6.93 -101.55
CA LYS A 594 -30.77 6.32 -102.49
C LYS A 594 -32.07 7.11 -102.63
N PHE A 595 -32.60 7.65 -101.52
CA PHE A 595 -33.82 8.46 -101.54
C PHE A 595 -33.60 9.84 -102.19
N SER A 596 -32.39 10.41 -102.07
CA SER A 596 -32.02 11.64 -102.77
C SER A 596 -31.88 11.42 -104.28
N GLU A 597 -31.33 10.27 -104.69
CA GLU A 597 -31.24 9.84 -106.09
C GLU A 597 -32.63 9.63 -106.71
N GLU A 598 -33.50 8.87 -106.04
CA GLU A 598 -34.89 8.64 -106.48
C GLU A 598 -35.72 9.94 -106.53
N LEU A 599 -35.58 10.83 -105.55
CA LEU A 599 -36.32 12.10 -105.53
C LEU A 599 -35.85 13.05 -106.65
N GLN A 600 -34.56 13.03 -107.00
CA GLN A 600 -34.05 13.73 -108.18
C GLN A 600 -34.57 13.09 -109.49
N PHE A 601 -34.62 11.75 -109.58
CA PHE A 601 -35.19 11.04 -110.72
C PHE A 601 -36.69 11.36 -110.93
N GLN A 602 -37.50 11.37 -109.87
CA GLN A 602 -38.92 11.75 -109.95
C GLN A 602 -39.12 13.22 -110.31
N LYS A 603 -38.29 14.12 -109.80
CA LYS A 603 -38.28 15.54 -110.18
C LYS A 603 -38.02 15.74 -111.67
N ASP A 604 -37.08 15.00 -112.25
CA ASP A 604 -36.78 15.10 -113.69
C ASP A 604 -37.89 14.46 -114.56
N ASN A 605 -38.53 13.39 -114.08
CA ASN A 605 -39.72 12.79 -114.70
C ASN A 605 -40.94 13.73 -114.65
N LEU A 606 -41.16 14.43 -113.53
CA LEU A 606 -42.20 15.44 -113.39
C LEU A 606 -41.94 16.68 -114.26
N MET A 607 -40.70 17.17 -114.33
CA MET A 607 -40.28 18.22 -115.28
C MET A 607 -40.68 17.85 -116.71
N LYS A 608 -40.39 16.61 -117.13
CA LYS A 608 -40.76 16.11 -118.47
C LYS A 608 -42.27 16.11 -118.69
N LYS A 609 -43.06 15.62 -117.72
CA LYS A 609 -44.53 15.64 -117.79
C LYS A 609 -45.12 17.06 -117.82
N VAL A 610 -44.51 18.02 -117.11
CA VAL A 610 -44.92 19.43 -117.18
C VAL A 610 -44.69 19.97 -118.60
N SER A 611 -43.53 19.72 -119.21
CA SER A 611 -43.28 20.11 -120.60
C SER A 611 -44.21 19.43 -121.62
N GLU A 612 -44.64 18.19 -121.37
CA GLU A 612 -45.66 17.49 -122.17
C GLU A 612 -47.05 18.15 -122.02
N LEU A 613 -47.45 18.52 -120.79
CA LEU A 613 -48.73 19.18 -120.51
C LEU A 613 -48.79 20.64 -120.98
N GLU A 614 -47.70 21.40 -120.90
CA GLU A 614 -47.60 22.75 -121.48
C GLU A 614 -47.80 22.72 -123.02
N LEU A 615 -47.42 21.62 -123.67
CA LEU A 615 -47.60 21.41 -125.10
C LEU A 615 -49.07 21.08 -125.44
N GLU A 616 -49.73 20.27 -124.60
CA GLU A 616 -51.16 19.96 -124.73
C GLU A 616 -52.07 21.17 -124.41
N ILE A 617 -51.72 21.99 -123.41
CA ILE A 617 -52.44 23.24 -123.12
C ILE A 617 -52.40 24.17 -124.33
N LYS A 618 -51.24 24.40 -124.94
CA LYS A 618 -51.11 25.22 -126.16
C LYS A 618 -51.97 24.69 -127.31
N ARG A 619 -52.04 23.36 -127.49
CA ARG A 619 -52.93 22.72 -128.47
C ARG A 619 -54.40 23.04 -128.18
N LYS A 620 -54.84 22.94 -126.92
CA LYS A 620 -56.21 23.24 -126.50
C LYS A 620 -56.56 24.73 -126.56
N GLU A 621 -55.60 25.61 -126.27
CA GLU A 621 -55.78 27.06 -126.46
C GLU A 621 -56.06 27.38 -127.94
N THR A 622 -55.32 26.78 -128.88
CA THR A 622 -55.61 26.99 -130.32
C THR A 622 -57.00 26.48 -130.71
N GLU A 623 -57.41 25.29 -130.26
CA GLU A 623 -58.75 24.72 -130.48
C GLU A 623 -59.88 25.64 -129.96
N LEU A 624 -59.74 26.15 -128.73
CA LEU A 624 -60.72 27.04 -128.10
C LEU A 624 -60.83 28.39 -128.84
N THR A 625 -59.73 28.92 -129.36
CA THR A 625 -59.76 30.16 -130.15
C THR A 625 -60.46 30.03 -131.49
N GLU A 626 -60.56 28.81 -132.04
CA GLU A 626 -61.33 28.53 -133.26
C GLU A 626 -62.84 28.37 -132.95
N LEU A 627 -63.19 27.64 -131.87
CA LEU A 627 -64.58 27.50 -131.42
C LEU A 627 -65.24 28.83 -131.03
N GLU A 628 -64.51 29.73 -130.37
CA GLU A 628 -65.04 31.07 -130.07
C GLU A 628 -65.24 31.92 -131.36
N ARG A 629 -64.48 31.64 -132.42
CA ARG A 629 -64.69 32.26 -133.74
C ARG A 629 -66.02 31.83 -134.35
N GLU A 630 -66.35 30.55 -134.22
CA GLU A 630 -67.59 29.94 -134.72
C GLU A 630 -68.83 30.45 -133.95
N LYS A 631 -68.79 30.45 -132.61
CA LYS A 631 -69.80 31.04 -131.72
C LYS A 631 -70.16 32.50 -132.09
N ASN A 632 -69.15 33.32 -132.36
CA ASN A 632 -69.38 34.73 -132.71
C ASN A 632 -70.09 34.88 -134.07
N ASN A 633 -69.89 33.92 -134.97
CA ASN A 633 -70.58 33.84 -136.26
C ASN A 633 -72.08 33.53 -136.06
N GLU A 634 -72.41 32.58 -135.18
CA GLU A 634 -73.80 32.18 -134.90
C GLU A 634 -74.59 33.26 -134.12
N MET A 635 -73.93 33.98 -133.20
CA MET A 635 -74.51 35.14 -132.50
C MET A 635 -75.03 36.23 -133.46
N ALA A 636 -74.32 36.47 -134.57
CA ALA A 636 -74.77 37.44 -135.58
C ALA A 636 -76.06 36.99 -136.29
N VAL A 637 -76.23 35.69 -136.53
CA VAL A 637 -77.45 35.11 -137.13
C VAL A 637 -78.66 35.27 -136.21
N LEU A 638 -78.47 35.18 -134.89
CA LEU A 638 -79.56 35.35 -133.91
C LEU A 638 -80.00 36.82 -133.76
N GLN A 639 -79.07 37.78 -133.72
CA GLN A 639 -79.42 39.21 -133.71
C GLN A 639 -80.26 39.62 -134.92
N PHE A 640 -79.92 39.11 -136.11
CA PHE A 640 -80.68 39.38 -137.34
C PHE A 640 -82.15 38.91 -137.24
N LYS A 641 -82.40 37.76 -136.60
CA LYS A 641 -83.77 37.23 -136.40
C LYS A 641 -84.57 38.08 -135.39
N MET A 642 -83.97 38.49 -134.28
CA MET A 642 -84.70 39.15 -133.18
C MET A 642 -85.24 40.53 -133.58
N ASN A 643 -84.52 41.29 -134.40
CA ASN A 643 -84.99 42.60 -134.88
C ASN A 643 -86.27 42.55 -135.75
N ARG A 644 -86.66 41.38 -136.27
CA ARG A 644 -87.77 41.22 -137.21
C ARG A 644 -89.15 41.08 -136.54
N ILE A 645 -89.21 40.91 -135.22
CA ILE A 645 -90.46 40.61 -134.48
C ILE A 645 -91.15 41.89 -133.94
N ASN A 646 -90.40 42.95 -133.64
CA ASN A 646 -90.87 44.08 -132.82
C ASN A 646 -91.75 45.13 -133.53
N CYS A 647 -92.53 44.77 -134.56
CA CYS A 647 -93.14 45.74 -135.49
C CYS A 647 -94.69 45.73 -135.59
N VAL A 648 -95.44 45.09 -134.68
CA VAL A 648 -96.87 44.78 -134.93
C VAL A 648 -97.89 45.19 -133.86
N ILE A 649 -97.54 45.37 -132.58
CA ILE A 649 -98.54 45.56 -131.51
C ILE A 649 -98.28 46.81 -130.65
N ASP A 650 -99.18 47.78 -130.75
CA ASP A 650 -99.28 48.92 -129.83
C ASP A 650 -99.89 48.49 -128.49
N GLN A 651 -99.05 48.47 -127.44
CA GLN A 651 -99.48 48.83 -126.09
C GLN A 651 -98.46 49.83 -125.52
N PRO A 652 -98.90 51.00 -125.00
CA PRO A 652 -97.97 52.08 -124.69
C PRO A 652 -97.09 51.80 -123.48
N VAL A 653 -95.84 51.48 -123.78
CA VAL A 653 -94.67 52.31 -123.42
C VAL A 653 -94.60 52.77 -121.96
N THR A 654 -93.65 52.21 -121.22
CA THR A 654 -92.59 53.05 -120.62
C THR A 654 -91.30 52.28 -120.38
N THR A 655 -90.21 52.76 -121.00
CA THR A 655 -88.79 52.69 -120.62
C THR A 655 -88.34 51.56 -119.68
N ILE A 656 -87.49 50.61 -120.08
CA ILE A 656 -86.16 50.81 -120.73
C ILE A 656 -85.28 51.82 -119.98
N LYS A 657 -84.42 51.32 -119.10
CA LYS A 657 -82.98 51.63 -119.12
C LYS A 657 -82.24 50.29 -119.13
N GLN A 658 -81.34 49.99 -120.06
CA GLN A 658 -80.13 50.75 -120.45
C GLN A 658 -79.22 51.05 -119.26
N LEU A 659 -78.39 50.08 -118.89
CA LEU A 659 -76.98 50.05 -119.32
C LEU A 659 -76.81 48.67 -120.03
N LYS A 660 -76.04 48.52 -121.13
CA LYS A 660 -74.57 48.49 -121.17
C LYS A 660 -74.01 47.52 -120.12
N ASP A 661 -73.03 46.68 -120.36
CA ASP A 661 -72.13 46.36 -121.48
C ASP A 661 -71.19 45.29 -120.85
N SER A 662 -70.30 44.60 -121.54
CA SER A 662 -70.22 44.17 -122.94
C SER A 662 -69.01 43.25 -122.99
N LYS A 663 -69.01 42.24 -123.87
CA LYS A 663 -67.84 41.41 -124.19
C LYS A 663 -67.36 40.55 -122.98
N GLY A 664 -66.69 39.44 -123.22
CA GLY A 664 -66.37 38.89 -124.53
C GLY A 664 -65.22 37.89 -124.46
N PRO A 665 -64.59 37.64 -125.61
CA PRO A 665 -63.83 36.42 -125.83
C PRO A 665 -62.39 36.51 -125.32
N THR A 666 -61.65 35.40 -125.44
CA THR A 666 -60.21 35.30 -125.81
C THR A 666 -59.24 36.43 -125.38
N LYS A 667 -58.05 36.17 -124.81
CA LYS A 667 -57.05 35.16 -125.24
C LYS A 667 -55.95 35.02 -124.17
N THR A 668 -55.41 33.81 -124.02
CA THR A 668 -54.06 33.37 -124.43
C THR A 668 -52.89 34.37 -124.37
N GLU A 669 -51.67 33.83 -124.17
CA GLU A 669 -50.34 34.51 -124.20
C GLU A 669 -50.03 35.36 -122.95
N SER A 670 -48.84 35.35 -122.35
CA SER A 670 -47.59 34.58 -122.49
C SER A 670 -46.84 34.64 -121.12
N ILE A 671 -46.05 33.65 -120.63
CA ILE A 671 -44.70 33.19 -121.06
C ILE A 671 -43.69 34.37 -121.19
N PRO A 672 -42.45 34.35 -120.61
CA PRO A 672 -41.80 33.37 -119.70
C PRO A 672 -41.05 34.00 -118.48
N THR A 673 -40.28 33.16 -117.77
CA THR A 673 -39.11 33.47 -116.89
C THR A 673 -39.31 34.35 -115.64
N LYS A 674 -39.00 33.93 -114.40
CA LYS A 674 -37.95 33.04 -113.83
C LYS A 674 -36.52 33.63 -113.81
N VAL A 675 -36.26 34.54 -112.85
CA VAL A 675 -34.99 34.59 -112.10
C VAL A 675 -35.27 35.04 -110.65
N GLN A 676 -34.80 34.25 -109.67
CA GLN A 676 -34.19 34.63 -108.38
C GLN A 676 -34.52 33.63 -107.25
N PRO A 677 -33.56 32.78 -106.85
CA PRO A 677 -33.47 32.24 -105.50
C PRO A 677 -32.70 33.20 -104.57
N GLU A 678 -32.69 32.88 -103.26
CA GLU A 678 -31.62 33.12 -102.25
C GLU A 678 -30.86 34.48 -102.23
N ASN A 679 -30.68 35.13 -101.08
CA ASN A 679 -29.61 34.76 -100.15
C ASN A 679 -29.61 35.57 -98.81
N THR A 680 -28.97 34.98 -97.80
CA THR A 680 -28.14 35.52 -96.67
C THR A 680 -28.42 36.87 -95.97
N ASP A 681 -28.12 36.85 -94.65
CA ASP A 681 -27.66 37.94 -93.78
C ASP A 681 -28.60 39.11 -93.40
N GLY A 682 -28.58 39.51 -92.12
CA GLY A 682 -29.45 40.60 -91.61
C GLY A 682 -29.49 40.80 -90.08
N PHE A 683 -28.36 41.19 -89.49
CA PHE A 683 -28.14 41.66 -88.11
C PHE A 683 -29.32 42.25 -87.27
N SER A 684 -29.29 41.93 -85.96
CA SER A 684 -29.47 42.84 -84.79
C SER A 684 -30.79 43.62 -84.58
N GLY A 685 -31.37 43.53 -83.36
CA GLY A 685 -32.63 44.24 -83.01
C GLY A 685 -32.95 44.29 -81.51
N THR A 686 -32.19 45.07 -80.74
CA THR A 686 -32.31 45.30 -79.28
C THR A 686 -33.71 45.45 -78.67
N THR A 687 -33.93 44.97 -77.43
CA THR A 687 -34.90 45.55 -76.48
C THR A 687 -34.34 45.64 -75.05
N LYS A 688 -34.85 46.60 -74.25
CA LYS A 688 -34.44 46.89 -72.85
C LYS A 688 -35.67 47.00 -71.94
N LYS A 689 -35.58 46.53 -70.68
CA LYS A 689 -36.10 47.25 -69.48
C LYS A 689 -35.71 46.58 -68.15
N ARG A 690 -35.14 47.40 -67.24
CA ARG A 690 -35.62 47.77 -65.87
C ARG A 690 -36.42 46.73 -65.05
N ASN A 691 -36.32 46.65 -63.72
CA ASN A 691 -35.55 47.43 -62.71
C ASN A 691 -35.57 46.72 -61.34
N ALA A 692 -34.46 46.68 -60.60
CA ALA A 692 -34.43 46.58 -59.13
C ALA A 692 -33.09 47.14 -58.59
N ARG A 693 -33.07 47.65 -57.35
CA ARG A 693 -31.95 48.44 -56.80
C ARG A 693 -31.67 48.11 -55.33
N ARG A 694 -30.45 47.69 -55.00
CA ARG A 694 -29.82 47.87 -53.67
C ARG A 694 -28.29 47.83 -53.80
N GLN A 695 -27.61 48.47 -52.86
CA GLN A 695 -26.16 48.69 -52.86
C GLN A 695 -25.52 48.02 -51.64
N LYS A 696 -24.39 47.34 -51.82
CA LYS A 696 -23.04 47.72 -51.31
C LYS A 696 -22.07 46.56 -51.51
N ILE A 697 -20.80 46.87 -51.77
CA ILE A 697 -19.69 45.94 -51.99
C ILE A 697 -18.50 46.44 -51.16
N THR A 698 -17.84 45.54 -50.43
CA THR A 698 -16.44 45.57 -49.94
C THR A 698 -16.27 44.42 -48.93
N THR A 699 -15.17 43.67 -48.77
CA THR A 699 -13.96 43.31 -49.57
C THR A 699 -13.38 42.04 -48.88
N TYR A 700 -12.18 41.54 -49.28
CA TYR A 700 -11.41 40.42 -48.68
C TYR A 700 -11.93 39.03 -49.10
N SER A 701 -11.15 38.10 -49.68
CA SER A 701 -9.67 37.89 -49.82
C SER A 701 -8.93 37.60 -48.52
N SER A 702 -8.05 36.60 -48.38
CA SER A 702 -7.81 35.32 -49.09
C SER A 702 -6.78 34.51 -48.24
N ASP A 703 -6.42 33.31 -48.71
CA ASP A 703 -5.15 32.59 -48.45
C ASP A 703 -5.15 31.37 -47.48
N PHE A 704 -4.67 30.25 -48.04
CA PHE A 704 -3.72 29.20 -47.59
C PHE A 704 -3.53 28.84 -46.08
N ASP A 705 -3.17 27.60 -45.68
CA ASP A 705 -3.17 26.25 -46.31
C ASP A 705 -2.67 25.19 -45.29
N SER A 706 -2.89 23.90 -45.59
CA SER A 706 -2.21 22.70 -45.05
C SER A 706 -2.37 22.32 -43.57
N GLY A 707 -2.31 21.00 -43.28
CA GLY A 707 -2.28 20.47 -41.91
C GLY A 707 -2.88 19.08 -41.72
N ASP A 708 -2.30 18.04 -42.32
CA ASP A 708 -2.50 16.66 -41.86
C ASP A 708 -1.87 16.46 -40.46
N ASP A 709 -2.52 15.72 -39.55
CA ASP A 709 -2.00 14.41 -39.09
C ASP A 709 -3.01 13.62 -38.23
N MET A 710 -2.66 12.36 -37.91
CA MET A 710 -3.49 11.32 -37.28
C MET A 710 -3.77 11.50 -35.76
N PRO A 711 -4.83 10.84 -35.21
CA PRO A 711 -5.30 11.03 -33.84
C PRO A 711 -4.64 10.12 -32.79
N ILE A 712 -4.66 10.55 -31.52
CA ILE A 712 -4.35 9.72 -30.33
C ILE A 712 -5.50 9.84 -29.31
N LEU A 713 -5.75 8.75 -28.57
CA LEU A 713 -6.87 8.62 -27.64
C LEU A 713 -6.73 9.53 -26.40
N GLY A 714 -7.87 10.04 -25.92
CA GLY A 714 -8.00 10.69 -24.61
C GLY A 714 -9.41 10.48 -24.05
N ASN A 715 -9.52 9.92 -22.84
CA ASN A 715 -10.82 9.54 -22.25
C ASN A 715 -11.64 10.77 -21.83
N SER A 716 -12.93 10.77 -22.16
CA SER A 716 -13.87 11.81 -21.74
C SER A 716 -14.71 11.35 -20.55
N LEU A 717 -14.64 12.07 -19.43
CA LEU A 717 -15.53 11.91 -18.28
C LEU A 717 -16.20 13.26 -17.92
N ASN A 718 -17.52 13.25 -18.02
CA ASN A 718 -18.54 14.22 -17.58
C ASN A 718 -18.11 15.43 -16.70
N GLY A 719 -18.42 16.66 -17.15
CA GLY A 719 -18.16 17.90 -16.40
C GLY A 719 -19.01 19.14 -16.76
N LYS A 720 -20.30 18.94 -17.09
CA LYS A 720 -21.36 19.93 -17.47
C LYS A 720 -21.04 21.44 -17.33
N ARG A 721 -20.99 22.18 -18.45
CA ARG A 721 -21.19 23.65 -18.49
C ARG A 721 -22.67 24.03 -18.31
N ALA A 722 -22.92 25.21 -17.72
CA ALA A 722 -24.25 25.81 -17.60
C ALA A 722 -24.74 26.48 -18.91
N LYS A 723 -26.06 26.61 -19.06
CA LYS A 723 -26.75 27.57 -19.95
C LYS A 723 -28.08 28.02 -19.34
N LEU A 724 -28.45 29.27 -19.59
CA LEU A 724 -29.75 29.87 -19.25
C LEU A 724 -30.73 29.74 -20.43
N CYS A 725 -32.04 29.84 -20.12
CA CYS A 725 -33.16 30.48 -20.85
C CYS A 725 -33.15 30.54 -22.41
N THR A 726 -34.25 30.36 -23.18
CA THR A 726 -35.72 30.22 -22.99
C THR A 726 -36.34 29.93 -24.40
N PRO A 727 -37.66 30.00 -24.67
CA PRO A 727 -38.76 29.21 -24.11
C PRO A 727 -39.61 28.50 -25.20
N ILE A 728 -40.22 27.34 -24.91
CA ILE A 728 -41.35 26.78 -25.68
C ILE A 728 -42.44 26.32 -24.69
N LYS A 729 -43.71 26.52 -25.05
CA LYS A 729 -44.91 26.27 -24.21
C LYS A 729 -46.00 25.56 -25.07
N PRO A 730 -47.03 24.92 -24.48
CA PRO A 730 -46.92 23.49 -24.18
C PRO A 730 -48.12 22.66 -24.66
N GLN A 731 -47.95 21.35 -24.85
CA GLN A 731 -49.10 20.43 -24.82
C GLN A 731 -48.73 18.97 -24.51
N ASN A 732 -48.92 18.56 -23.26
CA ASN A 732 -49.70 17.38 -22.83
C ASN A 732 -49.44 17.09 -21.35
N ASN A 733 -50.51 16.95 -20.57
CA ASN A 733 -50.42 16.64 -19.15
C ASN A 733 -50.29 15.12 -18.95
N ILE A 734 -49.29 14.70 -18.17
CA ILE A 734 -49.34 13.48 -17.36
C ILE A 734 -48.95 13.94 -15.96
N ASP A 735 -49.79 13.63 -14.97
CA ASP A 735 -49.59 14.07 -13.59
C ASP A 735 -48.46 13.27 -12.92
N LEU A 736 -47.61 13.94 -12.14
CA LEU A 736 -46.52 13.30 -11.41
C LEU A 736 -47.00 12.56 -10.15
N PHE A 737 -48.21 12.81 -9.66
CA PHE A 737 -48.70 12.22 -8.40
C PHE A 737 -48.95 10.71 -8.46
N ASP A 738 -49.27 10.14 -9.63
CA ASP A 738 -49.52 8.69 -9.74
C ASP A 738 -48.23 7.85 -9.84
N MET A 739 -47.09 8.45 -10.21
CA MET A 739 -45.82 7.72 -10.32
C MET A 739 -45.18 7.37 -8.97
N LEU A 740 -45.70 7.89 -7.85
CA LEU A 740 -45.14 7.66 -6.51
C LEU A 740 -45.82 6.53 -5.71
N LYS A 741 -46.77 5.78 -6.31
CA LYS A 741 -47.49 4.67 -5.63
C LYS A 741 -46.97 3.27 -5.91
N ASN A 742 -46.15 3.07 -6.94
CA ASN A 742 -45.71 1.75 -7.39
C ASN A 742 -44.25 1.45 -7.00
N SER A 743 -43.96 1.42 -5.70
CA SER A 743 -42.76 0.79 -5.13
C SER A 743 -43.11 -0.05 -3.89
N LYS A 744 -43.30 -1.35 -4.12
CA LYS A 744 -43.32 -2.43 -3.14
C LYS A 744 -42.75 -3.69 -3.77
#